data_AF-A0A4R3I8F0-F1
#
_entry.id   AF-A0A4R3I8F0-F1
#
_cell.length_a   1.000
_cell.length_b   1.000
_cell.length_c   1.000
_cell.angle_alpha   90.00
_cell.angle_beta   90.00
_cell.angle_gamma   90.00
#
_symmetry.space_group_name_H-M   'P 1'
#
loop_
_entity.id
_entity.type
_entity.pdbx_description
1 polymer ?
#
loop_
_entity_poly.entity_id
_entity_poly.type
_entity_poly.pdbx_seq_one_letter_code
_entity_poly.pdbx_strand_id
1 'polypeptide(L)'
;MHKLIVGSAVVVAGSFSSVYGDPFQECPGEAFLFQKNPVQIYSVELLTGRFDLLQDDAGMPGNINGVGFSFDDGYLYGFNTSQYEVVQLDKNFKAKTLPVDGLPSNVTFYVGDVSDRYYWLYRKGTGLYRIHLDESADKYLQAEQVGDENASLTLTDFAFHPSTGELYAIDNKSGYLYRLNINNGELDDDSQFEFVGDAGITGTFGAAYFDVEGYFYVSRNSDGHVYRVDLTNPKQAETQARFFAYGPSSSQNDGARCAFASVRSTRVDWGDAPDSYGTTLTENGPRHGFDDSLYFGTELTDGEYYAAAYPASDDNDLFDDEDGIRWQSEWQAGLHQELLLSVVGSGYANVWIDWNGNGRFDEQTEHAIRNQRLASGEHRIPVLIPNDAVIGDTWLRARISSDEGLQPTGGAVDGEVEDHLISIQPTALTKRYFPSAAGWATLAFEDRWPQAGDYDFNDVVLNYRIVETWQGSNALRTDITIQIKALGASYRSGFAVHLPGFDSSQINVQELFISTPAGAYFSPQSLDAEHSILEVSDDLLAATGVGCAFYQTSGSCSDDNIHELTLSVPMVSGTPVTQLPAFPYNPFIFGSDEHWRGELVAPVEKQRVEVHLVDFAATTRAEASLWLQGDDDSYPELSRYYRTDGNLPWALIFGEDWQYPKEGVSILQAYPAFQRWAESNGSEQVDWYLKQNAVTEMLYGENQ
;
A
#
# COMPACT_ATOMS: atom_id res chain seq x y z
N MET A 1 -2.19 73.65 -23.86
CA MET A 1 -1.86 72.57 -22.91
C MET A 1 -2.95 72.51 -21.86
N HIS A 2 -3.40 71.29 -21.56
CA HIS A 2 -4.69 70.95 -20.98
C HIS A 2 -4.90 71.48 -19.56
N LYS A 3 -6.11 72.02 -19.30
CA LYS A 3 -6.65 72.25 -17.96
C LYS A 3 -7.09 70.90 -17.39
N LEU A 4 -6.51 70.46 -16.27
CA LEU A 4 -7.06 69.35 -15.48
C LEU A 4 -7.93 69.92 -14.36
N ILE A 5 -9.17 69.46 -14.31
CA ILE A 5 -10.14 69.70 -13.24
C ILE A 5 -9.85 68.66 -12.14
N VAL A 6 -9.67 69.14 -10.91
CA VAL A 6 -9.56 68.29 -9.72
C VAL A 6 -10.98 67.90 -9.28
N GLY A 7 -11.34 66.63 -9.45
CA GLY A 7 -12.52 66.03 -8.84
C GLY A 7 -12.09 65.14 -7.67
N SER A 8 -12.38 65.56 -6.44
CA SER A 8 -12.20 64.73 -5.26
C SER A 8 -13.29 63.64 -5.22
N ALA A 9 -12.94 62.40 -5.53
CA ALA A 9 -13.77 61.24 -5.23
C ALA A 9 -13.51 60.82 -3.78
N VAL A 10 -14.50 61.02 -2.92
CA VAL A 10 -14.55 60.43 -1.58
C VAL A 10 -14.81 58.93 -1.76
N VAL A 11 -13.79 58.11 -1.53
CA VAL A 11 -13.97 56.66 -1.37
C VAL A 11 -14.59 56.45 0.01
N VAL A 12 -15.90 56.26 0.04
CA VAL A 12 -16.56 55.70 1.22
C VAL A 12 -16.17 54.22 1.24
N ALA A 13 -15.21 53.87 2.09
CA ALA A 13 -14.98 52.49 2.46
C ALA A 13 -16.21 52.00 3.21
N GLY A 14 -17.14 51.38 2.48
CA GLY A 14 -18.20 50.60 3.09
C GLY A 14 -17.56 49.39 3.74
N SER A 15 -17.57 49.35 5.07
CA SER A 15 -17.33 48.13 5.82
C SER A 15 -18.38 47.12 5.39
N PHE A 16 -18.00 46.13 4.58
CA PHE A 16 -18.82 44.94 4.40
C PHE A 16 -18.74 44.16 5.71
N SER A 17 -19.64 44.46 6.64
CA SER A 17 -19.99 43.49 7.69
C SER A 17 -20.51 42.25 6.97
N SER A 18 -19.85 41.10 7.14
CA SER A 18 -20.39 39.82 6.71
C SER A 18 -21.73 39.62 7.40
N VAL A 19 -22.81 39.81 6.64
CA VAL A 19 -24.17 39.57 7.14
C VAL A 19 -24.35 38.06 7.23
N TYR A 20 -24.68 37.58 8.42
CA TYR A 20 -25.14 36.21 8.64
C TYR A 20 -26.32 35.93 7.68
N GLY A 21 -26.16 34.91 6.84
CA GLY A 21 -26.96 34.64 5.66
C GLY A 21 -28.10 33.65 5.87
N ASP A 22 -28.77 33.33 4.76
CA ASP A 22 -29.92 32.43 4.69
C ASP A 22 -29.54 30.96 4.96
N PRO A 23 -30.50 30.11 5.38
CA PRO A 23 -30.28 28.67 5.48
C PRO A 23 -30.08 28.02 4.10
N PHE A 24 -29.55 26.80 4.12
CA PHE A 24 -29.60 25.88 2.99
C PHE A 24 -31.06 25.67 2.58
N GLN A 25 -31.36 25.84 1.29
CA GLN A 25 -32.73 25.73 0.77
C GLN A 25 -33.15 24.28 0.50
N GLU A 26 -32.15 23.40 0.34
CA GLU A 26 -32.31 21.99 0.04
C GLU A 26 -31.29 21.20 0.86
N CYS A 27 -31.56 19.91 1.04
CA CYS A 27 -30.66 18.95 1.67
C CYS A 27 -29.40 18.79 0.78
N PRO A 28 -28.21 19.24 1.22
CA PRO A 28 -27.00 19.12 0.42
C PRO A 28 -26.62 17.66 0.18
N GLY A 29 -26.22 17.32 -1.05
CA GLY A 29 -25.79 15.96 -1.41
C GLY A 29 -24.46 15.54 -0.77
N GLU A 30 -23.53 16.49 -0.75
CA GLU A 30 -22.18 16.37 -0.22
C GLU A 30 -22.20 16.30 1.32
N ALA A 31 -21.21 15.62 1.89
CA ALA A 31 -20.86 15.77 3.29
C ALA A 31 -19.98 17.01 3.48
N PHE A 32 -19.89 17.49 4.72
CA PHE A 32 -19.03 18.59 5.12
C PHE A 32 -17.98 18.11 6.12
N LEU A 33 -16.81 18.73 6.06
CA LEU A 33 -15.66 18.41 6.88
C LEU A 33 -15.06 19.67 7.49
N PHE A 34 -15.05 19.76 8.81
CA PHE A 34 -14.54 20.91 9.55
C PHE A 34 -13.13 20.61 10.05
N GLN A 35 -12.16 21.42 9.64
CA GLN A 35 -10.74 21.20 9.93
C GLN A 35 -9.99 22.48 10.29
N LYS A 36 -8.83 22.33 10.94
CA LYS A 36 -7.84 23.39 11.24
C LYS A 36 -8.35 24.49 12.20
N ASN A 37 -7.47 25.46 12.48
CA ASN A 37 -7.73 26.64 13.31
C ASN A 37 -6.98 27.86 12.72
N PRO A 38 -7.65 28.87 12.14
CA PRO A 38 -9.11 29.02 12.01
C PRO A 38 -9.75 27.89 11.19
N VAL A 39 -11.02 27.61 11.48
CA VAL A 39 -11.77 26.51 10.86
C VAL A 39 -11.91 26.75 9.36
N GLN A 40 -11.52 25.74 8.60
CA GLN A 40 -11.76 25.56 7.18
C GLN A 40 -12.81 24.48 6.99
N ILE A 41 -13.66 24.65 5.98
CA ILE A 41 -14.78 23.78 5.71
C ILE A 41 -14.66 23.27 4.29
N TYR A 42 -14.65 21.94 4.17
CA TYR A 42 -14.53 21.22 2.92
C TYR A 42 -15.84 20.51 2.60
N SER A 43 -16.19 20.40 1.32
CA SER A 43 -17.12 19.37 0.87
C SER A 43 -16.38 18.03 0.85
N VAL A 44 -17.12 16.94 1.05
CA VAL A 44 -16.64 15.58 0.82
C VAL A 44 -17.73 14.86 0.04
N GLU A 45 -17.39 14.45 -1.18
CA GLU A 45 -18.23 13.55 -1.96
C GLU A 45 -17.96 12.11 -1.52
N LEU A 46 -18.84 11.54 -0.69
CA LEU A 46 -18.60 10.24 -0.06
C LEU A 46 -18.35 9.11 -1.05
N LEU A 47 -18.92 9.20 -2.26
CA LEU A 47 -18.79 8.15 -3.27
C LEU A 47 -17.32 7.90 -3.62
N THR A 48 -16.53 8.95 -3.82
CA THR A 48 -15.10 8.85 -4.20
C THR A 48 -14.15 9.32 -3.10
N GLY A 49 -14.70 9.99 -2.09
CA GLY A 49 -14.02 10.72 -1.03
C GLY A 49 -13.28 11.98 -1.50
N ARG A 50 -13.53 12.42 -2.74
CA ARG A 50 -13.09 13.72 -3.25
C ARG A 50 -13.57 14.84 -2.33
N PHE A 51 -12.71 15.84 -2.12
CA PHE A 51 -12.99 16.95 -1.24
C PHE A 51 -12.50 18.27 -1.81
N ASP A 52 -13.32 19.32 -1.67
CA ASP A 52 -13.01 20.66 -2.16
C ASP A 52 -13.16 21.68 -1.02
N LEU A 53 -12.29 22.69 -0.98
CA LEU A 53 -12.39 23.76 0.02
C LEU A 53 -13.59 24.67 -0.31
N LEU A 54 -14.59 24.70 0.55
CA LEU A 54 -15.77 25.56 0.40
C LEU A 54 -15.58 26.91 1.07
N GLN A 55 -14.95 26.93 2.25
CA GLN A 55 -14.74 28.13 3.05
C GLN A 55 -13.44 28.03 3.84
N ASP A 56 -12.61 29.07 3.81
CA ASP A 56 -11.32 29.13 4.51
C ASP A 56 -11.39 29.85 5.87
N ASP A 57 -12.51 30.51 6.17
CA ASP A 57 -12.80 31.19 7.43
C ASP A 57 -14.30 31.13 7.76
N ALA A 58 -14.66 30.48 8.86
CA ALA A 58 -16.05 30.45 9.36
C ALA A 58 -16.54 31.81 9.90
N GLY A 59 -15.70 32.85 9.93
CA GLY A 59 -16.04 34.19 10.42
C GLY A 59 -16.00 34.31 11.95
N MET A 60 -15.42 33.31 12.64
CA MET A 60 -15.28 33.27 14.09
C MET A 60 -13.95 32.61 14.47
N PRO A 61 -13.22 33.13 15.48
CA PRO A 61 -11.99 32.49 15.94
C PRO A 61 -12.25 31.17 16.67
N GLY A 62 -11.27 30.26 16.60
CA GLY A 62 -11.30 29.00 17.32
C GLY A 62 -11.69 27.82 16.45
N ASN A 63 -12.02 26.71 17.10
CA ASN A 63 -12.33 25.43 16.48
C ASN A 63 -13.79 25.03 16.71
N ILE A 64 -14.49 24.64 15.65
CA ILE A 64 -15.90 24.23 15.65
C ILE A 64 -15.94 22.71 15.42
N ASN A 65 -16.49 21.95 16.38
CA ASN A 65 -16.69 20.50 16.31
C ASN A 65 -18.11 20.11 16.78
N GLY A 66 -18.43 18.82 16.73
CA GLY A 66 -19.74 18.26 17.02
C GLY A 66 -20.79 18.77 16.06
N VAL A 67 -20.48 18.92 14.79
CA VAL A 67 -21.29 19.63 13.81
C VAL A 67 -22.36 18.70 13.25
N GLY A 68 -23.62 19.15 13.28
CA GLY A 68 -24.73 18.46 12.65
C GLY A 68 -25.53 19.36 11.72
N PHE A 69 -26.17 18.76 10.71
CA PHE A 69 -27.05 19.47 9.77
C PHE A 69 -28.52 19.31 10.18
N SER A 70 -29.22 20.43 10.36
CA SER A 70 -30.66 20.45 10.62
C SER A 70 -31.45 20.46 9.32
N PHE A 71 -32.18 19.38 9.04
CA PHE A 71 -33.13 19.35 7.92
C PHE A 71 -34.34 20.25 8.15
N ASP A 72 -34.74 20.45 9.41
CA ASP A 72 -35.95 21.21 9.75
C ASP A 72 -35.83 22.70 9.43
N ASP A 73 -34.65 23.29 9.63
CA ASP A 73 -34.41 24.73 9.45
C ASP A 73 -33.31 25.07 8.41
N GLY A 74 -32.57 24.06 7.93
CA GLY A 74 -31.55 24.21 6.91
C GLY A 74 -30.27 24.90 7.41
N TYR A 75 -29.94 24.81 8.69
CA TYR A 75 -28.66 25.30 9.22
C TYR A 75 -27.75 24.17 9.70
N LEU A 76 -26.45 24.46 9.77
CA LEU A 76 -25.48 23.64 10.51
C LEU A 76 -25.39 24.16 11.94
N TYR A 77 -25.25 23.25 12.90
CA TYR A 77 -25.04 23.57 14.31
C TYR A 77 -23.76 22.93 14.76
N GLY A 78 -22.95 23.64 15.55
CA GLY A 78 -21.67 23.13 16.04
C GLY A 78 -21.32 23.69 17.41
N PHE A 79 -20.20 23.26 17.96
CA PHE A 79 -19.66 23.73 19.23
C PHE A 79 -18.28 24.35 19.04
N ASN A 80 -18.15 25.65 19.34
CA ASN A 80 -16.86 26.32 19.38
C ASN A 80 -16.10 25.88 20.63
N THR A 81 -15.24 24.88 20.46
CA THR A 81 -14.39 24.29 21.51
C THR A 81 -13.38 25.28 22.12
N SER A 82 -13.08 26.39 21.45
CA SER A 82 -12.17 27.43 21.97
C SER A 82 -12.88 28.45 22.86
N GLN A 83 -14.17 28.69 22.60
CA GLN A 83 -14.98 29.67 23.33
C GLN A 83 -16.01 29.03 24.28
N TYR A 84 -16.19 27.72 24.22
CA TYR A 84 -17.20 26.97 24.99
C TYR A 84 -18.63 27.39 24.67
N GLU A 85 -18.92 27.62 23.38
CA GLU A 85 -20.19 28.18 22.91
C GLU A 85 -20.79 27.32 21.79
N VAL A 86 -22.11 27.24 21.74
CA VAL A 86 -22.85 26.66 20.60
C VAL A 86 -22.93 27.69 19.48
N VAL A 87 -22.71 27.25 18.24
CA VAL A 87 -22.75 28.09 17.05
C VAL A 87 -23.72 27.54 16.02
N GLN A 88 -24.28 28.43 15.20
CA GLN A 88 -25.08 28.11 14.03
C GLN A 88 -24.36 28.66 12.79
N LEU A 89 -24.30 27.88 11.70
CA LEU A 89 -23.70 28.29 10.44
C LEU A 89 -24.73 28.29 9.32
N ASP A 90 -24.68 29.36 8.51
CA ASP A 90 -25.52 29.55 7.32
C ASP A 90 -25.00 28.76 6.10
N LYS A 91 -25.69 28.89 4.95
CA LYS A 91 -25.29 28.25 3.69
C LYS A 91 -23.94 28.69 3.12
N ASN A 92 -23.40 29.82 3.59
CA ASN A 92 -22.07 30.31 3.21
C ASN A 92 -21.02 29.95 4.27
N PHE A 93 -21.41 29.11 5.23
CA PHE A 93 -20.59 28.63 6.32
C PHE A 93 -20.07 29.73 7.25
N LYS A 94 -20.83 30.82 7.41
CA LYS A 94 -20.52 31.85 8.40
C LYS A 94 -21.22 31.55 9.72
N ALA A 95 -20.44 31.49 10.79
CA ALA A 95 -20.90 31.13 12.12
C ALA A 95 -21.41 32.33 12.92
N LYS A 96 -22.45 32.11 13.73
CA LYS A 96 -22.85 33.00 14.83
C LYS A 96 -23.03 32.21 16.13
N THR A 97 -22.75 32.84 17.26
CA THR A 97 -22.99 32.25 18.59
C THR A 97 -24.49 32.21 18.90
N LEU A 98 -24.95 31.11 19.49
CA LEU A 98 -26.29 30.95 20.06
C LEU A 98 -26.25 31.08 21.59
N PRO A 99 -27.22 31.79 22.21
CA PRO A 99 -27.27 31.96 23.66
C PRO A 99 -27.86 30.72 24.36
N VAL A 100 -27.13 29.61 24.34
CA VAL A 100 -27.54 28.35 24.98
C VAL A 100 -27.27 28.38 26.48
N ASP A 101 -28.26 27.97 27.28
CA ASP A 101 -28.14 27.78 28.74
C ASP A 101 -28.17 26.29 29.11
N GLY A 102 -27.68 25.92 30.29
CA GLY A 102 -27.75 24.55 30.84
C GLY A 102 -26.57 23.62 30.53
N LEU A 103 -25.63 24.03 29.67
CA LEU A 103 -24.39 23.27 29.45
C LEU A 103 -23.38 23.47 30.60
N PRO A 104 -22.57 22.45 30.93
CA PRO A 104 -21.53 22.58 31.94
C PRO A 104 -20.44 23.57 31.51
N SER A 105 -20.07 24.48 32.42
CA SER A 105 -19.03 25.48 32.14
C SER A 105 -17.65 24.84 31.96
N ASN A 106 -16.85 25.37 31.01
CA ASN A 106 -15.49 24.92 30.71
C ASN A 106 -15.38 23.46 30.23
N VAL A 107 -16.45 22.89 29.68
CA VAL A 107 -16.43 21.57 29.03
C VAL A 107 -16.46 21.74 27.52
N THR A 108 -15.53 21.08 26.82
CA THR A 108 -15.57 21.01 25.36
C THR A 108 -16.39 19.82 24.89
N PHE A 109 -17.27 20.06 23.94
CA PHE A 109 -17.94 19.02 23.17
C PHE A 109 -17.32 18.98 21.77
N TYR A 110 -16.93 17.78 21.34
CA TYR A 110 -16.37 17.54 20.01
C TYR A 110 -17.06 16.38 19.31
N VAL A 111 -18.20 15.94 19.83
CA VAL A 111 -19.04 14.88 19.30
C VAL A 111 -20.46 15.43 19.33
N GLY A 112 -21.14 15.46 18.19
CA GLY A 112 -22.46 16.04 18.10
C GLY A 112 -23.05 15.93 16.70
N ASP A 113 -24.38 15.88 16.63
CA ASP A 113 -25.15 15.87 15.39
C ASP A 113 -26.56 16.41 15.67
N VAL A 114 -27.36 16.64 14.63
CA VAL A 114 -28.72 17.17 14.74
C VAL A 114 -29.74 16.12 14.31
N SER A 115 -30.77 15.92 15.13
CA SER A 115 -31.90 15.05 14.80
C SER A 115 -33.15 15.48 15.57
N ASP A 116 -34.32 15.34 14.94
CA ASP A 116 -35.63 15.65 15.51
C ASP A 116 -35.73 17.08 16.12
N ARG A 117 -35.15 18.10 15.46
CA ARG A 117 -35.03 19.49 15.96
C ARG A 117 -34.22 19.66 17.25
N TYR A 118 -33.42 18.67 17.61
CA TYR A 118 -32.47 18.77 18.72
C TYR A 118 -31.03 18.73 18.20
N TYR A 119 -30.19 19.60 18.77
CA TYR A 119 -28.75 19.49 18.64
C TYR A 119 -28.20 18.64 19.79
N TRP A 120 -27.61 17.51 19.45
CA TRP A 120 -27.11 16.51 20.40
C TRP A 120 -25.60 16.67 20.59
N LEU A 121 -25.14 16.55 21.84
CA LEU A 121 -23.75 16.74 22.22
C LEU A 121 -23.30 15.66 23.19
N TYR A 122 -22.18 15.00 22.90
CA TYR A 122 -21.63 13.95 23.76
C TYR A 122 -20.24 14.29 24.26
N ARG A 123 -19.97 13.96 25.53
CA ARG A 123 -18.62 14.00 26.07
C ARG A 123 -18.38 12.86 27.05
N LYS A 124 -17.36 12.05 26.77
CA LYS A 124 -16.84 11.05 27.71
C LYS A 124 -16.48 11.71 29.03
N GLY A 125 -16.99 11.15 30.14
CA GLY A 125 -16.81 11.70 31.48
C GLY A 125 -17.83 12.78 31.87
N THR A 126 -18.76 13.16 30.99
CA THR A 126 -19.73 14.24 31.23
C THR A 126 -21.15 13.88 30.78
N GLY A 127 -21.33 12.98 29.81
CA GLY A 127 -22.66 12.50 29.40
C GLY A 127 -23.12 13.04 28.05
N LEU A 128 -24.39 12.77 27.75
CA LEU A 128 -25.10 13.19 26.54
C LEU A 128 -26.02 14.38 26.88
N TYR A 129 -26.07 15.36 26.00
CA TYR A 129 -26.90 16.54 26.10
C TYR A 129 -27.69 16.73 24.81
N ARG A 130 -28.85 17.35 24.91
CA ARG A 130 -29.63 17.82 23.76
C ARG A 130 -30.09 19.26 23.96
N ILE A 131 -30.24 20.00 22.87
CA ILE A 131 -30.69 21.40 22.86
C ILE A 131 -31.81 21.57 21.84
N HIS A 132 -32.97 22.08 22.25
CA HIS A 132 -34.11 22.28 21.34
C HIS A 132 -33.86 23.47 20.40
N LEU A 133 -34.02 23.27 19.10
CA LEU A 133 -33.70 24.25 18.05
C LEU A 133 -34.92 25.02 17.52
N ASP A 134 -36.14 24.53 17.76
CA ASP A 134 -37.38 25.27 17.41
C ASP A 134 -37.62 26.48 18.33
N GLU A 135 -37.67 27.68 17.74
CA GLU A 135 -37.93 28.95 18.44
C GLU A 135 -39.29 29.00 19.16
N SER A 136 -40.23 28.15 18.75
CA SER A 136 -41.57 28.08 19.33
C SER A 136 -41.67 27.16 20.56
N ALA A 137 -40.63 26.39 20.87
CA ALA A 137 -40.63 25.45 21.99
C ALA A 137 -40.36 26.12 23.34
N ASP A 138 -40.99 25.61 24.40
CA ASP A 138 -40.83 26.12 25.78
C ASP A 138 -39.37 26.06 26.28
N LYS A 139 -38.56 25.15 25.72
CA LYS A 139 -37.14 24.92 26.05
C LYS A 139 -36.18 25.29 24.91
N TYR A 140 -36.57 26.24 24.04
CA TYR A 140 -35.70 26.73 22.98
C TYR A 140 -34.33 27.19 23.53
N LEU A 141 -33.25 26.67 22.94
CA LEU A 141 -31.85 26.91 23.35
C LEU A 141 -31.53 26.57 24.82
N GLN A 142 -32.29 25.67 25.45
CA GLN A 142 -31.95 25.11 26.76
C GLN A 142 -31.36 23.71 26.57
N ALA A 143 -30.17 23.50 27.11
CA ALA A 143 -29.51 22.22 27.12
C ALA A 143 -30.03 21.35 28.27
N GLU A 144 -30.32 20.10 27.95
CA GLU A 144 -30.76 19.08 28.90
C GLU A 144 -29.78 17.91 28.87
N GLN A 145 -29.26 17.52 30.02
CA GLN A 145 -28.50 16.28 30.15
C GLN A 145 -29.48 15.10 30.12
N VAL A 146 -29.15 14.08 29.32
CA VAL A 146 -30.00 12.91 29.08
C VAL A 146 -29.15 11.64 29.10
N GLY A 147 -29.74 10.51 29.51
CA GLY A 147 -29.03 9.24 29.67
C GLY A 147 -27.97 9.28 30.78
N ASP A 148 -26.86 8.56 30.58
CA ASP A 148 -25.80 8.42 31.58
C ASP A 148 -25.06 9.74 31.88
N GLU A 149 -25.09 10.17 33.15
CA GLU A 149 -24.38 11.37 33.62
C GLU A 149 -22.86 11.29 33.47
N ASN A 150 -22.31 10.08 33.33
CA ASN A 150 -20.88 9.83 33.21
C ASN A 150 -20.59 8.83 32.09
N ALA A 151 -20.79 9.28 30.85
CA ALA A 151 -20.59 8.45 29.68
C ALA A 151 -19.16 7.88 29.56
N SER A 152 -19.05 6.62 29.14
CA SER A 152 -17.81 5.85 29.19
C SER A 152 -17.17 5.55 27.82
N LEU A 153 -17.93 5.58 26.73
CA LEU A 153 -17.46 5.29 25.38
C LEU A 153 -16.46 6.34 24.88
N THR A 154 -15.43 5.91 24.17
CA THR A 154 -14.48 6.78 23.48
C THR A 154 -14.95 6.99 22.05
N LEU A 155 -15.84 7.98 21.89
CA LEU A 155 -16.36 8.41 20.60
C LEU A 155 -15.64 9.67 20.13
N THR A 156 -15.46 9.80 18.82
CA THR A 156 -15.05 11.07 18.19
C THR A 156 -16.16 11.66 17.36
N ASP A 157 -17.05 10.83 16.79
CA ASP A 157 -18.27 11.31 16.16
C ASP A 157 -19.42 10.29 16.26
N PHE A 158 -20.65 10.71 15.96
CA PHE A 158 -21.83 9.85 15.80
C PHE A 158 -22.78 10.44 14.75
N ALA A 159 -23.68 9.63 14.21
CA ALA A 159 -24.73 10.13 13.33
C ALA A 159 -26.08 9.45 13.58
N PHE A 160 -27.15 10.09 13.11
CA PHE A 160 -28.51 9.58 13.24
C PHE A 160 -29.00 8.85 11.99
N HIS A 161 -29.57 7.67 12.20
CA HIS A 161 -30.15 6.87 11.12
C HIS A 161 -31.43 7.54 10.59
N PRO A 162 -31.54 7.81 9.27
CA PRO A 162 -32.56 8.72 8.74
C PRO A 162 -33.99 8.19 8.82
N SER A 163 -34.17 6.86 8.85
CA SER A 163 -35.51 6.25 8.93
C SER A 163 -35.95 5.82 10.34
N THR A 164 -35.02 5.64 11.28
CA THR A 164 -35.33 5.16 12.64
C THR A 164 -35.15 6.23 13.70
N GLY A 165 -34.32 7.26 13.44
CA GLY A 165 -33.94 8.26 14.44
C GLY A 165 -32.98 7.73 15.51
N GLU A 166 -32.52 6.49 15.40
CA GLU A 166 -31.52 5.91 16.32
C GLU A 166 -30.13 6.52 16.04
N LEU A 167 -29.35 6.74 17.10
CA LEU A 167 -27.98 7.26 17.01
C LEU A 167 -27.00 6.09 16.93
N TYR A 168 -26.05 6.14 16.00
CA TYR A 168 -24.99 5.15 15.84
C TYR A 168 -23.60 5.76 15.98
N ALA A 169 -22.68 5.03 16.61
CA ALA A 169 -21.30 5.44 16.80
C ALA A 169 -20.36 4.23 16.89
N ILE A 170 -19.10 4.40 16.51
CA ILE A 170 -18.05 3.39 16.69
C ILE A 170 -17.09 3.84 17.79
N ASP A 171 -16.84 2.98 18.77
CA ASP A 171 -15.82 3.26 19.79
C ASP A 171 -14.41 3.10 19.21
N ASN A 172 -13.63 4.17 19.27
CA ASN A 172 -12.32 4.26 18.63
C ASN A 172 -11.33 3.16 19.05
N LYS A 173 -11.46 2.67 20.29
CA LYS A 173 -10.49 1.73 20.89
C LYS A 173 -10.86 0.28 20.62
N SER A 174 -12.13 -0.05 20.80
CA SER A 174 -12.62 -1.42 20.65
C SER A 174 -13.03 -1.75 19.22
N GLY A 175 -13.38 -0.75 18.41
CA GLY A 175 -13.97 -0.96 17.09
C GLY A 175 -15.41 -1.41 17.14
N TYR A 176 -16.04 -1.34 18.31
CA TYR A 176 -17.42 -1.79 18.50
C TYR A 176 -18.41 -0.74 18.05
N LEU A 177 -19.39 -1.18 17.25
CA LEU A 177 -20.54 -0.40 16.84
C LEU A 177 -21.56 -0.39 17.98
N TYR A 178 -21.94 0.82 18.41
CA TYR A 178 -22.97 1.04 19.40
C TYR A 178 -24.16 1.78 18.78
N ARG A 179 -25.32 1.56 19.38
CA ARG A 179 -26.57 2.22 19.04
C ARG A 179 -27.23 2.79 20.29
N LEU A 180 -27.86 3.94 20.17
CA LEU A 180 -28.73 4.50 21.19
C LEU A 180 -30.13 4.72 20.61
N ASN A 181 -31.13 4.09 21.24
CA ASN A 181 -32.52 4.20 20.81
C ASN A 181 -33.11 5.54 21.25
N ILE A 182 -33.55 6.35 20.30
CA ILE A 182 -34.16 7.67 20.53
C ILE A 182 -35.54 7.68 19.88
N ASN A 183 -36.55 8.12 20.62
CA ASN A 183 -37.95 8.09 20.21
C ASN A 183 -38.46 9.53 20.02
N ASN A 184 -38.48 10.02 18.77
CA ASN A 184 -38.93 11.38 18.43
C ASN A 184 -38.20 12.47 19.25
N GLY A 185 -36.86 12.42 19.27
CA GLY A 185 -36.03 13.33 20.05
C GLY A 185 -35.99 13.05 21.57
N GLU A 186 -36.70 12.03 22.07
CA GLU A 186 -36.76 11.68 23.50
C GLU A 186 -36.02 10.37 23.84
N LEU A 187 -35.31 10.39 24.97
CA LEU A 187 -34.71 9.20 25.58
C LEU A 187 -35.56 8.77 26.78
N ASP A 188 -35.82 7.48 26.92
CA ASP A 188 -36.35 6.94 28.17
C ASP A 188 -35.26 7.00 29.25
N ASP A 189 -35.66 7.14 30.53
CA ASP A 189 -34.72 7.36 31.66
C ASP A 189 -33.62 6.29 31.79
N ASP A 190 -33.86 5.07 31.31
CA ASP A 190 -32.92 3.92 31.37
C ASP A 190 -32.22 3.65 30.01
N SER A 191 -32.45 4.48 28.99
CA SER A 191 -31.82 4.32 27.67
C SER A 191 -30.31 4.52 27.75
N GLN A 192 -29.57 3.56 27.20
CA GLN A 192 -28.11 3.54 27.21
C GLN A 192 -27.59 3.01 25.87
N PHE A 193 -26.31 3.25 25.58
CA PHE A 193 -25.69 2.74 24.37
C PHE A 193 -25.65 1.20 24.39
N GLU A 194 -26.30 0.59 23.41
CA GLU A 194 -26.37 -0.85 23.20
C GLU A 194 -25.26 -1.29 22.23
N PHE A 195 -24.53 -2.35 22.60
CA PHE A 195 -23.59 -2.99 21.69
C PHE A 195 -24.33 -3.68 20.55
N VAL A 196 -24.02 -3.32 19.30
CA VAL A 196 -24.62 -3.91 18.09
C VAL A 196 -23.72 -5.02 17.56
N GLY A 197 -22.42 -4.78 17.47
CA GLY A 197 -21.45 -5.75 16.96
C GLY A 197 -20.05 -5.16 16.80
N ASP A 198 -19.12 -6.01 16.39
CA ASP A 198 -17.76 -5.61 16.06
C ASP A 198 -17.73 -5.06 14.62
N ALA A 199 -17.17 -3.87 14.43
CA ALA A 199 -16.99 -3.26 13.12
C ALA A 199 -15.72 -3.75 12.40
N GLY A 200 -14.81 -4.43 13.08
CA GLY A 200 -13.57 -4.95 12.51
C GLY A 200 -12.50 -3.88 12.24
N ILE A 201 -12.77 -2.63 12.59
CA ILE A 201 -11.87 -1.49 12.39
C ILE A 201 -11.70 -0.69 13.68
N THR A 202 -10.48 -0.19 13.90
CA THR A 202 -10.17 0.72 15.02
C THR A 202 -9.51 1.99 14.51
N GLY A 203 -9.51 3.04 15.33
CA GLY A 203 -8.89 4.32 15.00
C GLY A 203 -9.74 5.49 15.48
N THR A 204 -9.27 6.71 15.22
CA THR A 204 -10.05 7.92 15.48
C THR A 204 -10.94 8.20 14.29
N PHE A 205 -12.25 7.95 14.44
CA PHE A 205 -13.25 8.25 13.41
C PHE A 205 -13.76 9.68 13.61
N GLY A 206 -13.10 10.63 12.95
CA GLY A 206 -13.37 12.06 13.15
C GLY A 206 -14.62 12.56 12.45
N ALA A 207 -15.28 11.73 11.65
CA ALA A 207 -16.52 12.07 11.00
C ALA A 207 -17.42 10.85 10.90
N ALA A 208 -18.72 11.03 11.12
CA ALA A 208 -19.74 10.02 10.95
C ALA A 208 -20.92 10.55 10.12
N TYR A 209 -21.47 9.72 9.23
CA TYR A 209 -22.56 10.12 8.33
C TYR A 209 -23.55 8.99 8.11
N PHE A 210 -24.77 9.36 7.72
CA PHE A 210 -25.70 8.46 7.07
C PHE A 210 -26.03 8.92 5.64
N ASP A 211 -26.50 7.99 4.82
CA ASP A 211 -27.27 8.29 3.61
C ASP A 211 -28.73 7.88 3.75
N VAL A 212 -29.56 8.33 2.81
CA VAL A 212 -31.02 8.12 2.83
C VAL A 212 -31.40 6.64 2.78
N GLU A 213 -30.54 5.79 2.22
CA GLU A 213 -30.73 4.34 2.17
C GLU A 213 -30.45 3.65 3.52
N GLY A 214 -29.71 4.29 4.43
CA GLY A 214 -29.38 3.76 5.76
C GLY A 214 -27.97 3.18 5.87
N TYR A 215 -27.06 3.48 4.93
CA TYR A 215 -25.65 3.15 5.10
C TYR A 215 -25.00 4.14 6.06
N PHE A 216 -24.22 3.61 7.01
CA PHE A 216 -23.47 4.39 7.98
C PHE A 216 -22.01 4.49 7.54
N TYR A 217 -21.51 5.71 7.40
CA TYR A 217 -20.15 5.99 6.95
C TYR A 217 -19.34 6.60 8.08
N VAL A 218 -18.06 6.22 8.18
CA VAL A 218 -17.12 6.84 9.11
C VAL A 218 -15.79 7.15 8.41
N SER A 219 -15.24 8.34 8.64
CA SER A 219 -13.94 8.74 8.10
C SER A 219 -12.87 8.66 9.18
N ARG A 220 -11.78 7.92 8.91
CA ARG A 220 -10.69 7.73 9.86
C ARG A 220 -9.61 8.79 9.68
N ASN A 221 -9.22 9.42 10.78
CA ASN A 221 -8.32 10.58 10.76
C ASN A 221 -6.89 10.28 10.32
N SER A 222 -6.38 9.08 10.63
CA SER A 222 -4.97 8.72 10.42
C SER A 222 -4.60 8.58 8.95
N ASP A 223 -5.52 8.08 8.14
CA ASP A 223 -5.32 7.72 6.73
C ASP A 223 -6.37 8.31 5.80
N GLY A 224 -7.42 8.95 6.33
CA GLY A 224 -8.47 9.59 5.55
C GLY A 224 -9.50 8.63 4.95
N HIS A 225 -9.28 7.32 5.07
CA HIS A 225 -10.18 6.30 4.54
C HIS A 225 -11.60 6.43 5.11
N VAL A 226 -12.57 6.33 4.21
CA VAL A 226 -13.99 6.24 4.52
C VAL A 226 -14.38 4.77 4.55
N TYR A 227 -15.05 4.36 5.63
CA TYR A 227 -15.60 3.02 5.79
C TYR A 227 -17.12 3.07 5.80
N ARG A 228 -17.76 2.03 5.30
CA ARG A 228 -19.22 1.87 5.25
C ARG A 228 -19.67 0.65 6.05
N VAL A 229 -20.69 0.81 6.87
CA VAL A 229 -21.43 -0.25 7.57
C VAL A 229 -22.85 -0.29 6.98
N ASP A 230 -23.32 -1.48 6.62
CA ASP A 230 -24.68 -1.64 6.10
C ASP A 230 -25.69 -1.76 7.26
N LEU A 231 -26.40 -0.67 7.48
CA LEU A 231 -27.51 -0.56 8.42
C LEU A 231 -28.84 -0.31 7.71
N THR A 232 -28.93 -0.59 6.39
CA THR A 232 -30.17 -0.43 5.62
C THR A 232 -31.33 -1.26 6.19
N ASN A 233 -31.01 -2.35 6.90
CA ASN A 233 -31.91 -3.09 7.76
C ASN A 233 -31.37 -3.18 9.21
N PRO A 234 -31.69 -2.21 10.09
CA PRO A 234 -31.15 -2.15 11.46
C PRO A 234 -31.42 -3.39 12.33
N LYS A 235 -32.45 -4.19 11.98
CA LYS A 235 -32.78 -5.43 12.71
C LYS A 235 -31.90 -6.62 12.32
N GLN A 236 -31.18 -6.50 11.21
CA GLN A 236 -30.27 -7.51 10.67
C GLN A 236 -28.98 -6.80 10.20
N ALA A 237 -28.44 -5.92 11.04
CA ALA A 237 -27.27 -5.11 10.72
C ALA A 237 -26.06 -5.98 10.30
N GLU A 238 -25.44 -5.66 9.17
CA GLU A 238 -24.13 -6.19 8.81
C GLU A 238 -23.07 -5.29 9.44
N THR A 239 -22.63 -5.65 10.64
CA THR A 239 -21.84 -4.72 11.47
C THR A 239 -20.41 -4.51 11.00
N GLN A 240 -19.89 -5.37 10.12
CA GLN A 240 -18.53 -5.27 9.61
C GLN A 240 -18.39 -4.05 8.69
N ALA A 241 -17.53 -3.11 9.09
CA ALA A 241 -17.22 -1.96 8.28
C ALA A 241 -16.30 -2.38 7.13
N ARG A 242 -16.70 -2.02 5.91
CA ARG A 242 -15.91 -2.26 4.70
C ARG A 242 -15.24 -0.95 4.29
N PHE A 243 -13.98 -1.00 3.84
CA PHE A 243 -13.37 0.14 3.16
C PHE A 243 -14.28 0.56 2.00
N PHE A 244 -14.55 1.86 1.87
CA PHE A 244 -15.49 2.38 0.87
C PHE A 244 -14.82 3.33 -0.11
N ALA A 245 -14.04 4.29 0.39
CA ALA A 245 -13.33 5.25 -0.45
C ALA A 245 -12.07 5.81 0.25
N TYR A 246 -11.08 6.23 -0.55
CA TYR A 246 -9.98 7.08 -0.11
C TYR A 246 -10.51 8.49 0.18
N GLY A 247 -9.89 9.21 1.11
CA GLY A 247 -10.39 10.53 1.53
C GLY A 247 -9.34 11.34 2.27
N PRO A 248 -9.66 12.57 2.69
CA PRO A 248 -8.68 13.46 3.30
C PRO A 248 -8.29 12.99 4.71
N SER A 249 -7.00 12.74 4.94
CA SER A 249 -6.47 12.56 6.30
C SER A 249 -6.48 13.89 7.06
N SER A 250 -6.75 13.85 8.36
CA SER A 250 -6.70 15.05 9.20
C SER A 250 -6.56 14.74 10.68
N SER A 251 -5.73 15.52 11.36
CA SER A 251 -5.58 15.48 12.83
C SER A 251 -6.72 16.18 13.58
N GLN A 252 -7.55 16.94 12.88
CA GLN A 252 -8.67 17.72 13.44
C GLN A 252 -9.80 17.68 12.43
N ASN A 253 -10.77 16.83 12.70
CA ASN A 253 -11.85 16.51 11.79
C ASN A 253 -13.16 16.42 12.57
N ASP A 254 -14.22 16.90 11.94
CA ASP A 254 -15.58 16.80 12.40
C ASP A 254 -16.51 16.81 11.17
N GLY A 255 -17.42 15.84 11.09
CA GLY A 255 -18.24 15.60 9.91
C GLY A 255 -19.67 16.02 10.12
N ALA A 256 -20.28 16.65 9.11
CA ALA A 256 -21.72 16.89 9.08
C ALA A 256 -22.29 16.53 7.71
N ARG A 257 -23.48 15.93 7.66
CA ARG A 257 -24.17 15.68 6.40
C ARG A 257 -25.68 15.71 6.60
N CYS A 258 -26.42 16.10 5.58
CA CYS A 258 -27.84 15.83 5.53
C CYS A 258 -28.09 14.32 5.30
N ALA A 259 -28.53 13.59 6.32
CA ALA A 259 -28.76 12.14 6.25
C ALA A 259 -29.87 11.72 5.26
N PHE A 260 -30.69 12.66 4.78
CA PHE A 260 -31.72 12.41 3.75
C PHE A 260 -31.21 12.57 2.31
N ALA A 261 -29.91 12.87 2.13
CA ALA A 261 -29.28 12.91 0.82
C ALA A 261 -28.81 11.51 0.39
N SER A 262 -28.98 11.21 -0.90
CA SER A 262 -28.37 10.03 -1.52
C SER A 262 -26.88 10.25 -1.77
N VAL A 263 -26.04 9.22 -1.62
CA VAL A 263 -24.64 9.24 -2.08
C VAL A 263 -24.61 8.92 -3.57
N ARG A 264 -24.58 9.95 -4.42
CA ARG A 264 -24.56 9.80 -5.88
C ARG A 264 -23.87 11.00 -6.53
N SER A 265 -23.18 10.75 -7.63
CA SER A 265 -22.52 11.79 -8.44
C SER A 265 -22.62 11.42 -9.92
N THR A 266 -22.54 12.41 -10.80
CA THR A 266 -22.43 12.26 -12.27
C THR A 266 -21.01 12.60 -12.76
N ARG A 267 -20.06 12.70 -11.83
CA ARG A 267 -18.67 13.07 -12.06
C ARG A 267 -17.78 11.98 -11.49
N VAL A 268 -18.10 10.75 -11.85
CA VAL A 268 -17.43 9.55 -11.37
C VAL A 268 -17.24 8.63 -12.54
N ASP A 269 -16.00 8.24 -12.75
CA ASP A 269 -15.62 7.16 -13.64
C ASP A 269 -15.71 5.82 -12.87
N TRP A 270 -16.21 4.76 -13.50
CA TRP A 270 -16.37 3.44 -12.90
C TRP A 270 -15.71 2.37 -13.76
N GLY A 271 -15.28 1.28 -13.11
CA GLY A 271 -15.00 0.07 -13.87
C GLY A 271 -16.28 -0.57 -14.41
N ASP A 272 -16.12 -1.40 -15.43
CA ASP A 272 -17.22 -2.02 -16.16
C ASP A 272 -17.10 -3.57 -16.26
N ALA A 273 -16.10 -4.19 -15.62
CA ALA A 273 -15.96 -5.64 -15.61
C ALA A 273 -17.21 -6.35 -15.03
N PRO A 274 -17.41 -7.66 -15.23
CA PRO A 274 -18.54 -8.38 -14.65
C PRO A 274 -18.61 -8.21 -13.14
N ASP A 275 -19.83 -8.11 -12.59
CA ASP A 275 -20.02 -7.82 -11.16
C ASP A 275 -19.42 -8.85 -10.19
N SER A 276 -19.02 -10.05 -10.69
CA SER A 276 -18.20 -10.98 -9.90
C SER A 276 -16.88 -10.36 -9.43
N TYR A 277 -16.31 -9.45 -10.22
CA TYR A 277 -15.10 -8.67 -9.89
C TYR A 277 -15.38 -7.47 -8.97
N GLY A 278 -16.61 -7.33 -8.47
CA GLY A 278 -17.05 -6.23 -7.63
C GLY A 278 -17.06 -4.92 -8.41
N THR A 279 -18.04 -4.74 -9.29
CA THR A 279 -18.10 -3.60 -10.21
C THR A 279 -19.19 -2.61 -9.79
N THR A 280 -20.32 -3.11 -9.32
CA THR A 280 -21.42 -2.26 -8.87
C THR A 280 -21.14 -1.58 -7.52
N LEU A 281 -21.82 -0.47 -7.22
CA LEU A 281 -21.74 0.22 -5.93
C LEU A 281 -22.13 -0.68 -4.74
N THR A 282 -23.03 -1.64 -4.95
CA THR A 282 -23.43 -2.62 -3.93
C THR A 282 -22.22 -3.42 -3.48
N GLU A 283 -21.45 -3.93 -4.44
CA GLU A 283 -20.19 -4.66 -4.24
C GLU A 283 -18.98 -3.72 -3.98
N ASN A 284 -19.24 -2.42 -3.82
CA ASN A 284 -18.23 -1.38 -3.62
C ASN A 284 -17.21 -1.30 -4.77
N GLY A 285 -17.68 -1.38 -6.01
CA GLY A 285 -16.78 -1.40 -7.16
C GLY A 285 -15.87 -0.18 -7.32
N PRO A 286 -14.82 -0.34 -8.14
CA PRO A 286 -13.83 0.69 -8.36
C PRO A 286 -14.48 1.89 -9.02
N ARG A 287 -14.07 3.06 -8.58
CA ARG A 287 -14.59 4.31 -9.11
C ARG A 287 -13.67 5.45 -8.76
N HIS A 288 -13.54 6.42 -9.65
CA HIS A 288 -12.64 7.54 -9.48
C HIS A 288 -13.42 8.84 -9.60
N GLY A 289 -13.03 9.84 -8.80
CA GLY A 289 -13.55 11.19 -8.99
C GLY A 289 -13.07 11.73 -10.32
N PHE A 290 -14.00 12.13 -11.18
CA PHE A 290 -13.68 12.70 -12.50
C PHE A 290 -12.68 13.86 -12.39
N ASP A 291 -11.51 13.74 -13.01
CA ASP A 291 -10.51 14.80 -13.09
C ASP A 291 -9.78 14.79 -14.44
N ASP A 292 -9.87 15.91 -15.18
CA ASP A 292 -9.17 16.12 -16.47
C ASP A 292 -7.62 16.20 -16.31
N SER A 293 -7.09 16.00 -15.10
CA SER A 293 -5.68 16.16 -14.77
C SER A 293 -4.90 14.86 -14.65
N LEU A 294 -5.58 13.73 -14.42
CA LEU A 294 -4.97 12.41 -14.26
C LEU A 294 -5.89 11.32 -14.82
N TYR A 295 -5.46 10.64 -15.88
CA TYR A 295 -6.16 9.54 -16.53
C TYR A 295 -5.19 8.79 -17.45
N PHE A 296 -5.56 7.60 -17.89
CA PHE A 296 -4.94 6.86 -18.97
C PHE A 296 -5.42 7.37 -20.33
N GLY A 297 -4.66 7.14 -21.40
CA GLY A 297 -5.22 7.34 -22.73
C GLY A 297 -5.17 8.75 -23.33
N THR A 298 -6.08 9.02 -24.27
CA THR A 298 -6.15 10.28 -25.04
C THR A 298 -7.53 10.94 -25.08
N GLU A 299 -8.59 10.17 -24.92
CA GLU A 299 -9.91 10.71 -24.67
C GLU A 299 -10.00 11.11 -23.18
N LEU A 300 -10.82 12.13 -22.89
CA LEU A 300 -11.06 12.48 -21.49
C LEU A 300 -11.89 11.38 -20.86
N THR A 301 -11.67 11.16 -19.56
CA THR A 301 -12.53 10.31 -18.76
C THR A 301 -13.99 10.62 -19.02
N ASP A 302 -14.78 9.58 -19.03
CA ASP A 302 -16.22 9.63 -19.08
C ASP A 302 -16.78 9.90 -17.67
N GLY A 303 -17.97 10.50 -17.58
CA GLY A 303 -18.63 10.76 -16.30
C GLY A 303 -19.93 9.98 -16.22
N GLU A 304 -19.92 8.86 -15.51
CA GLU A 304 -21.09 7.99 -15.42
C GLU A 304 -21.94 8.24 -14.16
N TYR A 305 -23.23 7.89 -14.26
CA TYR A 305 -24.14 7.94 -13.11
C TYR A 305 -24.13 6.66 -12.26
N TYR A 306 -23.75 5.52 -12.85
CA TYR A 306 -23.65 4.22 -12.21
C TYR A 306 -22.80 3.29 -13.08
N ALA A 307 -22.06 2.38 -12.43
CA ALA A 307 -21.29 1.35 -13.14
C ALA A 307 -22.19 0.50 -14.06
N ALA A 308 -21.79 0.41 -15.33
CA ALA A 308 -22.44 -0.40 -16.35
C ALA A 308 -21.75 -1.77 -16.51
N ALA A 309 -21.82 -2.65 -15.50
CA ALA A 309 -21.11 -3.93 -15.55
C ALA A 309 -21.42 -4.80 -16.80
N TYR A 310 -20.38 -5.43 -17.36
CA TYR A 310 -20.45 -6.34 -18.51
C TYR A 310 -21.54 -7.41 -18.33
N PRO A 311 -22.34 -7.74 -19.37
CA PRO A 311 -22.20 -7.31 -20.77
C PRO A 311 -23.00 -6.04 -21.12
N ALA A 312 -23.41 -5.27 -20.12
CA ALA A 312 -24.17 -4.04 -20.31
C ALA A 312 -23.26 -2.80 -20.38
N SER A 313 -21.95 -3.01 -20.49
CA SER A 313 -20.92 -1.97 -20.58
C SER A 313 -21.15 -0.99 -21.72
N ASP A 314 -20.66 0.22 -21.49
CA ASP A 314 -20.65 1.34 -22.40
C ASP A 314 -19.50 1.27 -23.43
N ASP A 315 -18.62 0.25 -23.36
CA ASP A 315 -17.70 -0.30 -24.38
C ASP A 315 -18.13 -0.20 -25.87
N ASN A 316 -19.43 0.01 -26.16
CA ASN A 316 -19.99 0.10 -27.50
C ASN A 316 -20.63 1.46 -27.83
N ASP A 317 -20.43 2.47 -27.00
CA ASP A 317 -20.95 3.81 -27.20
C ASP A 317 -19.90 4.74 -27.85
N LEU A 318 -20.12 6.06 -27.85
CA LEU A 318 -19.25 7.03 -28.56
C LEU A 318 -18.26 7.75 -27.63
N PHE A 319 -18.20 7.36 -26.35
CA PHE A 319 -17.45 8.00 -25.28
C PHE A 319 -16.51 7.06 -24.51
N ASP A 320 -16.41 5.80 -24.94
CA ASP A 320 -15.42 4.79 -24.51
C ASP A 320 -14.01 5.39 -24.31
N ASP A 321 -13.60 5.49 -23.04
CA ASP A 321 -12.31 5.97 -22.55
C ASP A 321 -11.30 4.84 -22.27
N GLU A 322 -11.62 3.58 -22.60
CA GLU A 322 -10.74 2.40 -22.53
C GLU A 322 -9.65 2.40 -23.64
N ASP A 323 -9.01 3.55 -23.86
CA ASP A 323 -8.04 3.78 -24.93
C ASP A 323 -6.58 3.84 -24.43
N GLY A 324 -6.37 3.76 -23.11
CA GLY A 324 -5.10 4.01 -22.47
C GLY A 324 -4.24 2.78 -22.20
N ILE A 325 -4.85 1.60 -22.08
CA ILE A 325 -4.13 0.33 -21.94
C ILE A 325 -4.09 -0.45 -23.26
N ARG A 326 -2.89 -0.80 -23.75
CA ARG A 326 -2.74 -1.52 -25.03
C ARG A 326 -1.68 -2.61 -24.97
N TRP A 327 -1.82 -3.62 -25.83
CA TRP A 327 -0.81 -4.67 -26.05
C TRP A 327 -0.75 -5.06 -27.53
N GLN A 328 0.37 -5.63 -27.97
CA GLN A 328 0.63 -5.92 -29.39
C GLN A 328 0.73 -7.41 -29.73
N SER A 329 0.74 -8.28 -28.71
CA SER A 329 0.93 -9.72 -28.84
C SER A 329 -0.23 -10.50 -28.23
N GLU A 330 -0.30 -11.80 -28.55
CA GLU A 330 -1.21 -12.71 -27.87
C GLU A 330 -0.74 -12.94 -26.43
N TRP A 331 -1.70 -12.95 -25.51
CA TRP A 331 -1.46 -13.33 -24.13
C TRP A 331 -1.19 -14.82 -24.06
N GLN A 332 0.01 -15.20 -23.65
CA GLN A 332 0.48 -16.59 -23.68
C GLN A 332 1.03 -16.99 -22.32
N ALA A 333 0.45 -18.02 -21.71
CA ALA A 333 0.84 -18.47 -20.37
C ALA A 333 2.35 -18.75 -20.28
N GLY A 334 2.99 -18.24 -19.23
CA GLY A 334 4.43 -18.36 -18.99
C GLY A 334 5.33 -17.40 -19.79
N LEU A 335 4.77 -16.57 -20.68
CA LEU A 335 5.50 -15.52 -21.39
C LEU A 335 5.28 -14.14 -20.76
N HIS A 336 6.10 -13.19 -21.17
CA HIS A 336 5.88 -11.78 -20.86
C HIS A 336 4.87 -11.20 -21.85
N GLN A 337 4.01 -10.32 -21.33
CA GLN A 337 3.18 -9.42 -22.10
C GLN A 337 3.68 -8.00 -21.87
N GLU A 338 3.99 -7.27 -22.94
CA GLU A 338 4.23 -5.84 -22.84
C GLU A 338 2.87 -5.12 -22.78
N LEU A 339 2.62 -4.40 -21.69
CA LEU A 339 1.54 -3.43 -21.57
C LEU A 339 2.07 -2.04 -21.91
N LEU A 340 1.40 -1.37 -22.83
CA LEU A 340 1.60 0.04 -23.15
C LEU A 340 0.54 0.84 -22.41
N LEU A 341 0.99 1.63 -21.43
CA LEU A 341 0.15 2.54 -20.64
C LEU A 341 0.37 3.97 -21.15
N SER A 342 -0.62 4.56 -21.79
CA SER A 342 -0.62 6.00 -22.06
C SER A 342 -1.15 6.72 -20.82
N VAL A 343 -0.42 7.69 -20.27
CA VAL A 343 -0.83 8.43 -19.07
C VAL A 343 -0.87 9.92 -19.35
N VAL A 344 -1.90 10.60 -18.87
CA VAL A 344 -1.96 12.04 -18.69
C VAL A 344 -1.90 12.33 -17.19
N GLY A 345 -1.07 13.30 -16.78
CA GLY A 345 -0.87 13.63 -15.38
C GLY A 345 0.29 12.87 -14.73
N SER A 346 0.31 12.81 -13.40
CA SER A 346 1.26 11.94 -12.68
C SER A 346 0.58 11.34 -11.47
N GLY A 347 0.65 10.02 -11.36
CA GLY A 347 0.00 9.24 -10.31
C GLY A 347 0.60 7.84 -10.21
N TYR A 348 -0.09 6.97 -9.48
CA TYR A 348 0.30 5.60 -9.21
C TYR A 348 -0.63 4.66 -9.96
N ALA A 349 -0.09 3.98 -10.97
CA ALA A 349 -0.82 2.96 -11.73
C ALA A 349 -0.80 1.63 -10.98
N ASN A 350 -1.97 1.00 -10.94
CA ASN A 350 -2.19 -0.34 -10.41
C ASN A 350 -2.92 -1.17 -11.48
N VAL A 351 -2.50 -2.41 -11.70
CA VAL A 351 -3.14 -3.32 -12.65
C VAL A 351 -3.33 -4.67 -11.99
N TRP A 352 -4.56 -5.19 -12.04
CA TRP A 352 -4.93 -6.53 -11.59
C TRP A 352 -5.33 -7.40 -12.77
N ILE A 353 -4.98 -8.68 -12.74
CA ILE A 353 -5.32 -9.65 -13.80
C ILE A 353 -5.71 -10.98 -13.16
N ASP A 354 -6.92 -11.46 -13.40
CA ASP A 354 -7.43 -12.73 -12.84
C ASP A 354 -6.80 -13.91 -13.57
N TRP A 355 -5.61 -14.29 -13.13
CA TRP A 355 -4.83 -15.37 -13.73
C TRP A 355 -5.50 -16.73 -13.55
N ASN A 356 -6.26 -16.93 -12.48
CA ASN A 356 -6.84 -18.24 -12.17
C ASN A 356 -8.31 -18.38 -12.65
N GLY A 357 -8.88 -17.34 -13.24
CA GLY A 357 -10.21 -17.32 -13.86
C GLY A 357 -11.34 -17.55 -12.87
N ASN A 358 -11.18 -17.12 -11.61
CA ASN A 358 -12.19 -17.35 -10.56
C ASN A 358 -13.23 -16.22 -10.46
N GLY A 359 -13.10 -15.16 -11.25
CA GLY A 359 -14.03 -14.04 -11.26
C GLY A 359 -13.78 -12.99 -10.18
N ARG A 360 -12.59 -12.94 -9.55
CA ARG A 360 -12.19 -11.93 -8.54
C ARG A 360 -10.71 -11.60 -8.70
N PHE A 361 -10.28 -10.44 -8.19
CA PHE A 361 -8.87 -10.07 -8.14
C PHE A 361 -8.27 -10.33 -6.74
N ASP A 362 -7.28 -11.22 -6.67
CA ASP A 362 -6.53 -11.56 -5.47
C ASP A 362 -5.30 -10.64 -5.30
N GLU A 363 -5.29 -9.84 -4.23
CA GLU A 363 -4.22 -8.88 -3.96
C GLU A 363 -2.80 -9.45 -3.85
N GLN A 364 -2.66 -10.74 -3.53
CA GLN A 364 -1.35 -11.36 -3.34
C GLN A 364 -0.81 -11.96 -4.64
N THR A 365 -1.69 -12.41 -5.54
CA THR A 365 -1.28 -13.20 -6.70
C THR A 365 -1.63 -12.56 -8.04
N GLU A 366 -2.54 -11.59 -8.05
CA GLU A 366 -3.15 -11.04 -9.27
C GLU A 366 -2.92 -9.53 -9.42
N HIS A 367 -2.23 -8.88 -8.48
CA HIS A 367 -1.81 -7.47 -8.56
C HIS A 367 -0.56 -7.33 -9.45
N ALA A 368 -0.77 -7.38 -10.77
CA ALA A 368 0.26 -7.43 -11.82
C ALA A 368 1.09 -6.15 -12.01
N ILE A 369 0.61 -4.97 -11.60
CA ILE A 369 1.40 -3.73 -11.50
C ILE A 369 0.97 -3.05 -10.21
N ARG A 370 1.88 -2.76 -9.27
CA ARG A 370 1.53 -2.23 -7.95
C ARG A 370 2.19 -0.89 -7.69
N ASN A 371 1.39 0.15 -7.42
CA ASN A 371 1.83 1.51 -7.09
C ASN A 371 2.94 2.04 -8.01
N GLN A 372 2.86 1.73 -9.31
CA GLN A 372 3.89 2.16 -10.25
C GLN A 372 3.70 3.66 -10.50
N ARG A 373 4.63 4.48 -10.00
CA ARG A 373 4.57 5.93 -10.21
C ARG A 373 4.88 6.25 -11.67
N LEU A 374 3.88 6.77 -12.38
CA LEU A 374 3.98 7.19 -13.78
C LEU A 374 3.82 8.70 -13.90
N ALA A 375 4.41 9.26 -14.95
CA ALA A 375 4.25 10.66 -15.35
C ALA A 375 3.65 10.70 -16.76
N SER A 376 3.20 11.87 -17.23
CA SER A 376 2.58 11.97 -18.55
C SER A 376 3.46 11.37 -19.64
N GLY A 377 2.88 10.52 -20.49
CA GLY A 377 3.56 9.84 -21.59
C GLY A 377 3.18 8.36 -21.72
N GLU A 378 3.76 7.70 -22.73
CA GLU A 378 3.62 6.26 -22.95
C GLU A 378 4.69 5.50 -22.17
N HIS A 379 4.27 4.50 -21.39
CA HIS A 379 5.13 3.62 -20.61
C HIS A 379 4.96 2.19 -21.09
N ARG A 380 6.08 1.46 -21.22
CA ARG A 380 6.10 0.05 -21.57
C ARG A 380 6.45 -0.75 -20.34
N ILE A 381 5.51 -1.54 -19.85
CA ILE A 381 5.67 -2.31 -18.62
C ILE A 381 5.54 -3.80 -18.97
N PRO A 382 6.61 -4.59 -18.81
CA PRO A 382 6.54 -6.03 -18.98
C PRO A 382 5.79 -6.67 -17.81
N VAL A 383 4.77 -7.46 -18.11
CA VAL A 383 4.00 -8.26 -17.14
C VAL A 383 4.22 -9.74 -17.43
N LEU A 384 4.62 -10.50 -16.41
CA LEU A 384 4.74 -11.95 -16.54
C LEU A 384 3.38 -12.62 -16.36
N ILE A 385 2.91 -13.31 -17.40
CA ILE A 385 1.75 -14.20 -17.31
C ILE A 385 2.16 -15.49 -16.59
N PRO A 386 1.55 -15.85 -15.44
CA PRO A 386 1.87 -17.08 -14.73
C PRO A 386 1.75 -18.32 -15.61
N ASN A 387 2.54 -19.34 -15.30
CA ASN A 387 2.56 -20.57 -16.11
C ASN A 387 1.33 -21.45 -15.87
N ASP A 388 0.75 -21.31 -14.69
CA ASP A 388 -0.48 -21.93 -14.22
C ASP A 388 -1.69 -21.02 -14.41
N ALA A 389 -1.55 -19.92 -15.15
CA ALA A 389 -2.69 -19.11 -15.58
C ALA A 389 -3.70 -19.98 -16.35
N VAL A 390 -4.98 -19.83 -16.02
CA VAL A 390 -6.07 -20.55 -16.64
C VAL A 390 -6.25 -20.05 -18.07
N ILE A 391 -6.27 -20.99 -19.01
CA ILE A 391 -6.43 -20.71 -20.43
C ILE A 391 -7.88 -20.35 -20.73
N GLY A 392 -8.10 -19.26 -21.44
CA GLY A 392 -9.43 -18.74 -21.78
C GLY A 392 -9.55 -17.24 -21.54
N ASP A 393 -10.79 -16.76 -21.62
CA ASP A 393 -11.11 -15.35 -21.40
C ASP A 393 -11.11 -15.03 -19.90
N THR A 394 -10.51 -13.90 -19.53
CA THR A 394 -10.45 -13.36 -18.16
C THR A 394 -10.37 -11.84 -18.21
N TRP A 395 -10.34 -11.18 -17.06
CA TRP A 395 -10.35 -9.72 -16.96
C TRP A 395 -9.05 -9.16 -16.42
N LEU A 396 -8.70 -7.99 -16.95
CA LEU A 396 -7.69 -7.08 -16.45
C LEU A 396 -8.39 -5.82 -15.95
N ARG A 397 -7.97 -5.29 -14.81
CA ARG A 397 -8.41 -3.98 -14.28
C ARG A 397 -7.20 -3.09 -14.09
N ALA A 398 -7.17 -1.93 -14.69
CA ALA A 398 -6.21 -0.88 -14.45
C ALA A 398 -6.84 0.26 -13.64
N ARG A 399 -6.10 0.84 -12.71
CA ARG A 399 -6.49 2.04 -11.97
C ARG A 399 -5.31 2.97 -11.83
N ILE A 400 -5.51 4.27 -12.01
CA ILE A 400 -4.50 5.29 -11.71
C ILE A 400 -5.08 6.34 -10.77
N SER A 401 -4.33 6.81 -9.78
CA SER A 401 -4.74 7.89 -8.87
C SER A 401 -3.51 8.61 -8.30
N SER A 402 -3.69 9.80 -7.74
CA SER A 402 -2.65 10.45 -6.93
C SER A 402 -2.38 9.74 -5.61
N ASP A 403 -3.35 8.95 -5.11
CA ASP A 403 -3.21 8.12 -3.92
C ASP A 403 -2.43 6.82 -4.22
N GLU A 404 -1.67 6.35 -3.22
CA GLU A 404 -1.03 5.03 -3.25
C GLU A 404 -1.91 3.97 -2.58
N GLY A 405 -1.68 2.71 -2.93
CA GLY A 405 -2.27 1.56 -2.24
C GLY A 405 -3.71 1.29 -2.63
N LEU A 406 -4.11 1.68 -3.85
CA LEU A 406 -5.42 1.36 -4.41
C LEU A 406 -5.69 -0.15 -4.34
N GLN A 407 -6.95 -0.49 -4.10
CA GLN A 407 -7.48 -1.86 -4.14
C GLN A 407 -8.22 -2.06 -5.47
N PRO A 408 -8.57 -3.29 -5.89
CA PRO A 408 -9.36 -3.52 -7.10
C PRO A 408 -10.81 -3.00 -6.99
N THR A 409 -11.24 -2.63 -5.79
CA THR A 409 -12.57 -2.10 -5.44
C THR A 409 -12.45 -0.79 -4.65
N GLY A 410 -13.53 -0.04 -4.51
CA GLY A 410 -13.61 1.18 -3.69
C GLY A 410 -13.33 2.46 -4.46
N GLY A 411 -13.78 3.59 -3.90
CA GLY A 411 -13.65 4.91 -4.50
C GLY A 411 -12.28 5.56 -4.29
N ALA A 412 -11.74 6.24 -5.30
CA ALA A 412 -10.53 7.07 -5.22
C ALA A 412 -10.84 8.52 -5.58
N VAL A 413 -10.07 9.47 -5.01
CA VAL A 413 -10.35 10.91 -5.09
C VAL A 413 -10.30 11.45 -6.52
N ASP A 414 -9.38 10.92 -7.32
CA ASP A 414 -9.05 11.33 -8.68
C ASP A 414 -8.59 10.13 -9.53
N GLY A 415 -8.40 10.34 -10.82
CA GLY A 415 -7.87 9.33 -11.72
C GLY A 415 -8.94 8.61 -12.54
N GLU A 416 -8.65 7.36 -12.91
CA GLU A 416 -9.49 6.55 -13.80
C GLU A 416 -9.37 5.05 -13.48
N VAL A 417 -10.39 4.29 -13.87
CA VAL A 417 -10.48 2.83 -13.95
C VAL A 417 -10.62 2.43 -15.42
N GLU A 418 -9.82 1.46 -15.86
CA GLU A 418 -9.96 0.83 -17.18
C GLU A 418 -10.09 -0.70 -17.01
N ASP A 419 -11.12 -1.33 -17.54
CA ASP A 419 -11.42 -2.77 -17.44
C ASP A 419 -11.38 -3.45 -18.83
N HIS A 420 -10.53 -4.47 -18.98
CA HIS A 420 -10.26 -5.10 -20.29
C HIS A 420 -10.52 -6.61 -20.27
N LEU A 421 -11.37 -7.08 -21.20
CA LEU A 421 -11.47 -8.52 -21.49
C LEU A 421 -10.25 -9.00 -22.29
N ILE A 422 -9.48 -9.92 -21.71
CA ILE A 422 -8.30 -10.53 -22.32
C ILE A 422 -8.49 -12.03 -22.49
N SER A 423 -7.68 -12.66 -23.35
CA SER A 423 -7.77 -14.10 -23.63
C SER A 423 -6.41 -14.78 -23.59
N ILE A 424 -6.17 -15.58 -22.54
CA ILE A 424 -4.91 -16.28 -22.29
C ILE A 424 -4.87 -17.57 -23.13
N GLN A 425 -3.83 -17.69 -23.95
CA GLN A 425 -3.58 -18.81 -24.84
C GLN A 425 -2.57 -19.80 -24.25
N PRO A 426 -2.67 -21.09 -24.59
CA PRO A 426 -1.71 -22.09 -24.12
C PRO A 426 -0.37 -21.94 -24.84
N THR A 427 0.72 -22.13 -24.10
CA THR A 427 2.08 -22.08 -24.66
C THR A 427 2.82 -23.39 -24.43
N ALA A 428 3.51 -23.89 -25.46
CA ALA A 428 4.38 -25.05 -25.32
C ALA A 428 5.80 -24.63 -24.88
N LEU A 429 5.98 -24.50 -23.56
CA LEU A 429 7.27 -24.14 -22.96
C LEU A 429 7.99 -25.36 -22.41
N THR A 430 9.32 -25.37 -22.52
CA THR A 430 10.18 -26.32 -21.83
C THR A 430 10.98 -25.58 -20.77
N LYS A 431 11.18 -26.23 -19.62
CA LYS A 431 11.88 -25.64 -18.48
C LYS A 431 12.99 -26.53 -17.95
N ARG A 432 14.04 -25.88 -17.44
CA ARG A 432 15.13 -26.51 -16.69
C ARG A 432 15.30 -25.78 -15.35
N TYR A 433 15.52 -26.56 -14.30
CA TYR A 433 15.53 -26.05 -12.93
C TYR A 433 16.86 -26.33 -12.24
N PHE A 434 17.27 -25.42 -11.36
CA PHE A 434 18.29 -25.65 -10.36
C PHE A 434 17.77 -25.26 -8.96
N PRO A 435 17.91 -26.11 -7.94
CA PRO A 435 18.34 -27.51 -8.01
C PRO A 435 17.24 -28.44 -8.54
N SER A 436 15.96 -28.06 -8.38
CA SER A 436 14.80 -28.80 -8.89
C SER A 436 13.58 -27.89 -9.00
N ALA A 437 12.45 -28.41 -9.51
CA ALA A 437 11.23 -27.62 -9.66
C ALA A 437 10.60 -27.15 -8.33
N ALA A 438 10.78 -27.91 -7.25
CA ALA A 438 10.16 -27.64 -5.95
C ALA A 438 11.17 -27.40 -4.80
N GLY A 439 12.44 -27.79 -4.99
CA GLY A 439 13.48 -27.63 -3.98
C GLY A 439 14.30 -26.36 -4.16
N TRP A 440 15.00 -25.99 -3.11
CA TRP A 440 15.90 -24.84 -3.05
C TRP A 440 17.33 -25.32 -2.86
N ALA A 441 18.28 -24.58 -3.44
CA ALA A 441 19.66 -24.64 -3.01
C ALA A 441 19.85 -23.62 -1.88
N THR A 442 20.74 -23.87 -0.93
CA THR A 442 21.12 -22.85 0.06
C THR A 442 22.48 -22.28 -0.32
N LEU A 443 22.56 -20.96 -0.45
CA LEU A 443 23.80 -20.20 -0.51
C LEU A 443 24.15 -19.71 0.90
N ALA A 444 25.40 -19.82 1.28
CA ALA A 444 25.92 -19.31 2.55
C ALA A 444 27.24 -18.59 2.30
N PHE A 445 27.35 -17.36 2.79
CA PHE A 445 28.50 -16.48 2.61
C PHE A 445 29.03 -15.98 3.95
N GLU A 446 30.34 -15.77 3.97
CA GLU A 446 31.06 -14.88 4.87
C GLU A 446 31.26 -13.53 4.18
N ASP A 447 31.27 -12.43 4.94
CA ASP A 447 31.21 -11.08 4.38
C ASP A 447 32.48 -10.22 4.62
N ARG A 448 33.44 -10.79 5.36
CA ARG A 448 34.69 -10.14 5.79
C ARG A 448 35.91 -10.48 4.95
N TRP A 449 35.75 -11.17 3.81
CA TRP A 449 36.87 -11.43 2.90
C TRP A 449 37.67 -10.13 2.65
N PRO A 450 39.01 -10.15 2.78
CA PRO A 450 39.89 -11.33 2.83
C PRO A 450 40.23 -11.86 4.24
N GLN A 451 39.51 -11.45 5.29
CA GLN A 451 39.67 -11.97 6.64
C GLN A 451 38.63 -13.06 6.93
N ALA A 452 38.99 -14.06 7.74
CA ALA A 452 38.09 -15.16 8.08
C ALA A 452 36.97 -14.79 9.06
N GLY A 453 37.12 -13.75 9.88
CA GLY A 453 36.07 -13.36 10.84
C GLY A 453 35.80 -14.42 11.93
N ASP A 454 34.54 -14.53 12.34
CA ASP A 454 34.00 -15.57 13.24
C ASP A 454 33.57 -16.85 12.51
N TYR A 455 33.46 -16.79 11.19
CA TYR A 455 33.45 -17.96 10.32
C TYR A 455 32.28 -18.91 10.58
N ASP A 456 31.09 -18.34 10.77
CA ASP A 456 29.84 -19.02 11.11
C ASP A 456 28.89 -19.26 9.92
N PHE A 457 29.22 -18.73 8.75
CA PHE A 457 28.50 -18.86 7.47
C PHE A 457 27.03 -18.42 7.54
N ASN A 458 26.72 -17.44 8.40
CA ASN A 458 25.39 -16.88 8.49
C ASN A 458 25.30 -15.39 8.12
N ASP A 459 26.43 -14.75 7.77
CA ASP A 459 26.46 -13.33 7.36
C ASP A 459 25.44 -13.03 6.25
N VAL A 460 25.36 -13.90 5.24
CA VAL A 460 24.27 -13.95 4.27
C VAL A 460 23.92 -15.39 3.96
N VAL A 461 22.67 -15.77 4.22
CA VAL A 461 22.11 -17.08 3.84
C VAL A 461 20.88 -16.89 2.98
N LEU A 462 20.89 -17.48 1.78
CA LEU A 462 19.79 -17.38 0.82
C LEU A 462 19.32 -18.76 0.39
N ASN A 463 18.02 -18.96 0.29
CA ASN A 463 17.49 -19.96 -0.63
C ASN A 463 17.66 -19.44 -2.06
N TYR A 464 18.07 -20.30 -2.99
CA TYR A 464 18.41 -19.94 -4.36
C TYR A 464 17.80 -20.94 -5.33
N ARG A 465 17.12 -20.44 -6.38
CA ARG A 465 16.53 -21.25 -7.44
C ARG A 465 16.69 -20.57 -8.79
N ILE A 466 17.00 -21.35 -9.81
CA ILE A 466 17.05 -20.89 -11.20
C ILE A 466 16.01 -21.65 -12.01
N VAL A 467 15.26 -20.94 -12.87
CA VAL A 467 14.36 -21.51 -13.87
C VAL A 467 14.71 -20.94 -15.23
N GLU A 468 15.23 -21.78 -16.12
CA GLU A 468 15.38 -21.41 -17.53
C GLU A 468 14.17 -21.90 -18.33
N THR A 469 13.62 -21.03 -19.16
CA THR A 469 12.44 -21.29 -19.99
C THR A 469 12.77 -21.08 -21.47
N TRP A 470 12.39 -22.03 -22.32
CA TRP A 470 12.60 -21.95 -23.77
C TRP A 470 11.42 -22.54 -24.57
N GLN A 471 11.32 -22.12 -25.83
CA GLN A 471 10.39 -22.69 -26.80
C GLN A 471 11.17 -23.18 -28.03
N GLY A 472 10.95 -24.43 -28.43
CA GLY A 472 11.72 -25.06 -29.49
C GLY A 472 13.22 -25.10 -29.14
N SER A 473 14.05 -24.37 -29.88
CA SER A 473 15.49 -24.24 -29.65
C SER A 473 15.92 -22.89 -29.05
N ASN A 474 14.98 -21.98 -28.80
CA ASN A 474 15.27 -20.60 -28.46
C ASN A 474 14.97 -20.35 -26.98
N ALA A 475 15.99 -19.93 -26.23
CA ALA A 475 15.84 -19.45 -24.88
C ALA A 475 14.93 -18.22 -24.88
N LEU A 476 14.01 -18.17 -23.92
CA LEU A 476 13.10 -17.04 -23.74
C LEU A 476 13.49 -16.24 -22.51
N ARG A 477 13.81 -16.94 -21.41
CA ARG A 477 14.06 -16.29 -20.12
C ARG A 477 14.82 -17.19 -19.14
N THR A 478 15.55 -16.55 -18.25
CA THR A 478 16.08 -17.14 -17.01
C THR A 478 15.52 -16.38 -15.80
N ASP A 479 14.80 -17.07 -14.91
CA ASP A 479 14.37 -16.52 -13.61
C ASP A 479 15.33 -16.97 -12.52
N ILE A 480 15.83 -16.03 -11.74
CA ILE A 480 16.70 -16.26 -10.59
C ILE A 480 15.96 -15.77 -9.35
N THR A 481 15.52 -16.71 -8.50
CA THR A 481 14.79 -16.40 -7.28
C THR A 481 15.67 -16.61 -6.06
N ILE A 482 15.67 -15.62 -5.15
CA ILE A 482 16.23 -15.74 -3.81
C ILE A 482 15.17 -15.59 -2.73
N GLN A 483 15.28 -16.37 -1.66
CA GLN A 483 14.60 -16.06 -0.39
C GLN A 483 15.66 -15.77 0.67
N ILE A 484 15.52 -14.64 1.37
CA ILE A 484 16.46 -14.21 2.39
C ILE A 484 16.21 -15.02 3.66
N LYS A 485 17.12 -15.96 4.00
CA LYS A 485 16.99 -16.81 5.20
C LYS A 485 17.64 -16.19 6.43
N ALA A 486 18.78 -15.54 6.28
CA ALA A 486 19.50 -14.89 7.37
C ALA A 486 20.45 -13.81 6.85
N LEU A 487 20.63 -12.77 7.67
CA LEU A 487 21.62 -11.70 7.46
C LEU A 487 22.33 -11.45 8.81
N GLY A 488 23.31 -12.30 9.12
CA GLY A 488 24.07 -12.35 10.37
C GLY A 488 25.19 -11.33 10.52
N ALA A 489 25.30 -10.36 9.61
CA ALA A 489 26.40 -9.41 9.66
C ALA A 489 25.99 -8.01 10.13
N SER A 490 26.97 -7.28 10.69
CA SER A 490 26.87 -5.83 10.86
C SER A 490 27.10 -5.05 9.57
N TYR A 491 27.81 -5.63 8.59
CA TYR A 491 27.97 -5.00 7.29
C TYR A 491 26.75 -5.26 6.40
N ARG A 492 26.48 -4.34 5.48
CA ARG A 492 25.35 -4.42 4.56
C ARG A 492 25.82 -5.05 3.25
N SER A 493 25.15 -6.12 2.85
CA SER A 493 25.49 -6.94 1.69
C SER A 493 24.47 -6.79 0.58
N GLY A 494 24.95 -6.55 -0.63
CA GLY A 494 24.16 -6.65 -1.85
C GLY A 494 24.24 -8.05 -2.48
N PHE A 495 23.19 -8.37 -3.22
CA PHE A 495 22.88 -9.55 -4.05
C PHE A 495 23.29 -9.48 -5.53
N ALA A 496 24.20 -10.29 -6.08
CA ALA A 496 24.40 -10.33 -7.54
C ALA A 496 24.68 -11.73 -8.11
N VAL A 497 24.42 -11.90 -9.41
CA VAL A 497 24.74 -13.11 -10.17
C VAL A 497 25.49 -12.75 -11.45
N HIS A 498 26.66 -13.35 -11.65
CA HIS A 498 27.41 -13.28 -12.89
C HIS A 498 27.09 -14.52 -13.74
N LEU A 499 26.89 -14.33 -15.05
CA LEU A 499 26.65 -15.38 -16.05
C LEU A 499 27.95 -15.66 -16.85
N PRO A 500 28.82 -16.60 -16.42
CA PRO A 500 30.16 -16.69 -16.97
C PRO A 500 30.16 -17.16 -18.42
N GLY A 501 30.87 -16.42 -19.29
CA GLY A 501 31.00 -16.74 -20.71
C GLY A 501 29.72 -16.55 -21.53
N PHE A 502 28.67 -15.98 -20.93
CA PHE A 502 27.46 -15.61 -21.65
C PHE A 502 27.63 -14.24 -22.31
N ASP A 503 27.19 -14.11 -23.55
CA ASP A 503 27.15 -12.84 -24.27
C ASP A 503 25.92 -12.05 -23.81
N SER A 504 26.14 -11.06 -22.97
CA SER A 504 25.12 -10.14 -22.44
C SER A 504 24.30 -9.42 -23.52
N SER A 505 24.79 -9.31 -24.76
CA SER A 505 23.98 -8.78 -25.87
C SER A 505 22.76 -9.65 -26.20
N GLN A 506 22.72 -10.89 -25.70
CA GLN A 506 21.58 -11.78 -25.78
C GLN A 506 20.52 -11.51 -24.71
N ILE A 507 20.77 -10.63 -23.73
CA ILE A 507 19.77 -10.23 -22.73
C ILE A 507 18.93 -9.09 -23.31
N ASN A 508 17.61 -9.23 -23.25
CA ASN A 508 16.71 -8.12 -23.56
C ASN A 508 16.64 -7.18 -22.35
N VAL A 509 17.54 -6.20 -22.32
CA VAL A 509 17.70 -5.28 -21.18
C VAL A 509 16.48 -4.39 -20.92
N GLN A 510 15.60 -4.20 -21.92
CA GLN A 510 14.40 -3.38 -21.79
C GLN A 510 13.28 -4.10 -21.02
N GLU A 511 13.30 -5.43 -21.02
CA GLU A 511 12.30 -6.28 -20.36
C GLU A 511 12.82 -6.89 -19.05
N LEU A 512 14.07 -6.59 -18.67
CA LEU A 512 14.69 -7.06 -17.43
C LEU A 512 14.01 -6.43 -16.22
N PHE A 513 13.53 -7.24 -15.28
CA PHE A 513 12.87 -6.74 -14.06
C PHE A 513 13.13 -7.64 -12.85
N ILE A 514 12.90 -7.08 -11.66
CA ILE A 514 12.86 -7.78 -10.39
C ILE A 514 11.43 -7.73 -9.86
N SER A 515 10.90 -8.87 -9.45
CA SER A 515 9.57 -8.97 -8.86
C SER A 515 9.60 -9.58 -7.46
N THR A 516 8.64 -9.20 -6.63
CA THR A 516 8.35 -9.86 -5.34
C THR A 516 7.09 -10.72 -5.45
N PRO A 517 6.87 -11.70 -4.56
CA PRO A 517 5.59 -12.41 -4.52
C PRO A 517 4.38 -11.50 -4.35
N ALA A 518 4.55 -10.30 -3.78
CA ALA A 518 3.48 -9.32 -3.58
C ALA A 518 3.16 -8.45 -4.81
N GLY A 519 3.76 -8.77 -5.97
CA GLY A 519 3.46 -8.10 -7.26
C GLY A 519 4.15 -6.75 -7.48
N ALA A 520 5.15 -6.40 -6.67
CA ALA A 520 5.96 -5.20 -6.93
C ALA A 520 7.00 -5.48 -8.02
N TYR A 521 7.13 -4.58 -9.00
CA TYR A 521 8.10 -4.67 -10.10
C TYR A 521 9.10 -3.54 -10.00
N PHE A 522 10.39 -3.87 -10.12
CA PHE A 522 11.47 -2.90 -10.11
C PHE A 522 12.34 -3.10 -11.35
N SER A 523 12.73 -2.00 -12.01
CA SER A 523 13.89 -2.06 -12.90
C SER A 523 15.12 -2.43 -12.06
N PRO A 524 15.96 -3.37 -12.51
CA PRO A 524 17.20 -3.67 -11.80
C PRO A 524 18.06 -2.41 -11.71
N GLN A 525 18.60 -2.14 -10.53
CA GLN A 525 19.29 -0.89 -10.26
C GLN A 525 20.57 -0.70 -11.09
N SER A 526 21.25 -1.79 -11.47
CA SER A 526 22.33 -1.73 -12.44
C SER A 526 22.49 -3.06 -13.21
N LEU A 527 22.62 -2.95 -14.53
CA LEU A 527 23.10 -4.02 -15.40
C LEU A 527 24.49 -3.59 -15.88
N ASP A 528 25.52 -4.31 -15.46
CA ASP A 528 26.81 -4.24 -16.17
C ASP A 528 26.72 -5.17 -17.38
N ALA A 529 26.09 -4.66 -18.43
CA ALA A 529 25.89 -5.37 -19.69
C ALA A 529 27.22 -5.62 -20.40
N GLU A 530 28.34 -5.02 -20.00
CA GLU A 530 29.64 -5.34 -20.60
C GLU A 530 30.19 -6.67 -20.05
N HIS A 531 29.72 -7.12 -18.87
CA HIS A 531 30.30 -8.23 -18.12
C HIS A 531 29.30 -9.33 -17.71
N SER A 532 28.04 -9.26 -18.16
CA SER A 532 26.99 -10.25 -17.82
C SER A 532 26.76 -10.40 -16.31
N ILE A 533 26.81 -9.28 -15.58
CA ILE A 533 26.59 -9.20 -14.13
C ILE A 533 25.19 -8.61 -13.88
N LEU A 534 24.39 -9.32 -13.10
CA LEU A 534 23.02 -8.97 -12.80
C LEU A 534 22.88 -8.73 -11.30
N GLU A 535 22.64 -7.49 -10.90
CA GLU A 535 22.43 -7.12 -9.50
C GLU A 535 20.95 -7.27 -9.14
N VAL A 536 20.68 -8.07 -8.11
CA VAL A 536 19.33 -8.35 -7.60
C VAL A 536 18.96 -7.37 -6.47
N SER A 537 19.93 -6.98 -5.64
CA SER A 537 19.72 -6.02 -4.56
C SER A 537 21.04 -5.35 -4.23
N ASP A 538 21.06 -4.04 -4.02
CA ASP A 538 22.20 -3.31 -3.47
C ASP A 538 22.37 -3.53 -1.96
N ASP A 539 21.26 -3.72 -1.25
CA ASP A 539 21.21 -3.99 0.18
C ASP A 539 20.09 -4.98 0.54
N LEU A 540 20.46 -6.22 0.83
CA LEU A 540 19.51 -7.29 1.17
C LEU A 540 18.69 -6.98 2.43
N LEU A 541 19.27 -6.31 3.43
CA LEU A 541 18.55 -6.00 4.66
C LEU A 541 17.49 -4.91 4.39
N ALA A 542 17.84 -3.90 3.59
CA ALA A 542 16.87 -2.90 3.13
C ALA A 542 15.71 -3.55 2.35
N ALA A 543 16.00 -4.53 1.50
CA ALA A 543 14.99 -5.25 0.72
C ALA A 543 13.98 -6.02 1.59
N THR A 544 14.33 -6.40 2.82
CA THR A 544 13.37 -7.00 3.78
C THR A 544 12.47 -5.98 4.47
N GLY A 545 12.84 -4.69 4.47
CA GLY A 545 12.21 -3.66 5.31
C GLY A 545 12.47 -3.82 6.82
N VAL A 546 13.25 -4.81 7.25
CA VAL A 546 13.55 -5.07 8.66
C VAL A 546 14.61 -4.10 9.17
N GLY A 547 14.33 -3.49 10.33
CA GLY A 547 15.18 -2.44 10.93
C GLY A 547 16.21 -2.91 11.96
N CYS A 548 16.41 -4.22 12.15
CA CYS A 548 17.35 -4.78 13.12
C CYS A 548 18.53 -5.51 12.45
N ALA A 549 19.66 -5.57 13.15
CA ALA A 549 20.85 -6.32 12.71
C ALA A 549 20.76 -7.79 13.15
N PHE A 550 21.59 -8.65 12.56
CA PHE A 550 21.67 -10.08 12.92
C PHE A 550 20.33 -10.81 12.69
N TYR A 551 19.75 -10.55 11.50
CA TYR A 551 18.44 -11.04 11.09
C TYR A 551 18.43 -12.56 10.99
N GLN A 552 17.56 -13.19 11.76
CA GLN A 552 17.42 -14.63 11.89
C GLN A 552 18.73 -15.37 12.28
N THR A 553 19.62 -14.76 13.08
CA THR A 553 20.84 -15.47 13.57
C THR A 553 21.00 -15.47 15.09
N SER A 554 20.44 -14.46 15.78
CA SER A 554 20.67 -14.22 17.22
C SER A 554 19.42 -14.29 18.11
N GLY A 555 18.23 -14.55 17.54
CA GLY A 555 16.93 -14.58 18.23
C GLY A 555 16.39 -13.20 18.59
N SER A 556 17.24 -12.18 18.65
CA SER A 556 16.86 -10.77 18.93
C SER A 556 16.21 -10.06 17.74
N CYS A 557 16.43 -10.56 16.52
CA CYS A 557 15.89 -10.05 15.27
C CYS A 557 15.33 -11.25 14.49
N SER A 558 14.02 -11.46 14.57
CA SER A 558 13.33 -12.58 13.93
C SER A 558 12.04 -12.07 13.29
N ASP A 559 11.67 -12.67 12.17
CA ASP A 559 10.49 -12.31 11.37
C ASP A 559 9.93 -13.57 10.74
N ASP A 560 8.61 -13.72 10.77
CA ASP A 560 7.91 -14.88 10.19
C ASP A 560 7.62 -14.68 8.68
N ASN A 561 7.83 -13.47 8.15
CA ASN A 561 7.60 -13.18 6.73
C ASN A 561 8.70 -13.76 5.83
N ILE A 562 8.27 -14.27 4.67
CA ILE A 562 9.19 -14.73 3.62
C ILE A 562 9.55 -13.54 2.74
N HIS A 563 10.81 -13.15 2.75
CA HIS A 563 11.35 -12.11 1.88
C HIS A 563 11.94 -12.74 0.63
N GLU A 564 11.25 -12.64 -0.49
CA GLU A 564 11.63 -13.24 -1.77
C GLU A 564 11.76 -12.19 -2.88
N LEU A 565 12.84 -12.30 -3.66
CA LEU A 565 13.10 -11.50 -4.86
C LEU A 565 13.32 -12.44 -6.05
N THR A 566 12.66 -12.17 -7.17
CA THR A 566 12.90 -12.87 -8.44
C THR A 566 13.42 -11.90 -9.49
N LEU A 567 14.66 -12.11 -9.92
CA LEU A 567 15.21 -11.46 -11.10
C LEU A 567 14.81 -12.25 -12.35
N SER A 568 14.01 -11.65 -13.21
CA SER A 568 13.56 -12.22 -14.49
C SER A 568 14.41 -11.66 -15.62
N VAL A 569 15.20 -12.53 -16.28
CA VAL A 569 16.18 -12.19 -17.34
C VAL A 569 15.67 -12.66 -18.71
N PRO A 570 14.95 -11.82 -19.46
CA PRO A 570 14.47 -12.17 -20.79
C PRO A 570 15.61 -12.15 -21.82
N MET A 571 15.45 -12.98 -22.84
CA MET A 571 16.43 -13.18 -23.90
C MET A 571 15.96 -12.47 -25.19
N VAL A 572 16.93 -11.97 -25.96
CA VAL A 572 16.67 -11.45 -27.31
C VAL A 572 16.08 -12.57 -28.17
N SER A 573 15.08 -12.24 -28.99
CA SER A 573 14.42 -13.22 -29.84
C SER A 573 15.41 -14.01 -30.70
N GLY A 574 15.35 -15.34 -30.59
CA GLY A 574 16.23 -16.26 -31.33
C GLY A 574 17.52 -16.67 -30.61
N THR A 575 17.78 -16.20 -29.39
CA THR A 575 18.92 -16.67 -28.58
C THR A 575 18.87 -18.20 -28.42
N PRO A 576 19.88 -18.95 -28.88
CA PRO A 576 19.87 -20.40 -28.79
C PRO A 576 20.00 -20.88 -27.34
N VAL A 577 19.15 -21.84 -26.92
CA VAL A 577 19.23 -22.44 -25.58
C VAL A 577 20.60 -23.07 -25.28
N THR A 578 21.34 -23.48 -26.31
CA THR A 578 22.69 -24.04 -26.19
C THR A 578 23.75 -23.02 -25.78
N GLN A 579 23.45 -21.71 -25.82
CA GLN A 579 24.35 -20.65 -25.39
C GLN A 579 24.17 -20.29 -23.92
N LEU A 580 23.09 -20.73 -23.26
CA LEU A 580 22.91 -20.47 -21.84
C LEU A 580 24.02 -21.13 -21.01
N PRO A 581 24.58 -20.44 -20.00
CA PRO A 581 25.65 -20.98 -19.19
C PRO A 581 25.17 -22.18 -18.36
N ALA A 582 26.13 -22.97 -17.87
CA ALA A 582 25.80 -24.07 -16.97
C ALA A 582 25.43 -23.54 -15.58
N PHE A 583 24.45 -24.19 -14.94
CA PHE A 583 24.19 -24.00 -13.52
C PHE A 583 25.42 -24.34 -12.67
N PRO A 584 25.60 -23.72 -11.50
CA PRO A 584 24.66 -22.80 -10.82
C PRO A 584 24.85 -21.31 -11.17
N TYR A 585 25.45 -20.98 -12.32
CA TYR A 585 25.99 -19.64 -12.59
C TYR A 585 27.02 -19.21 -11.53
N ASN A 586 27.29 -17.92 -11.35
CA ASN A 586 28.21 -17.40 -10.34
C ASN A 586 27.50 -16.38 -9.42
N PRO A 587 26.76 -16.84 -8.40
CA PRO A 587 26.17 -15.96 -7.37
C PRO A 587 27.25 -15.44 -6.42
N PHE A 588 27.11 -14.18 -5.99
CA PHE A 588 28.05 -13.53 -5.08
C PHE A 588 27.41 -12.41 -4.27
N ILE A 589 28.02 -12.11 -3.12
CA ILE A 589 27.67 -10.93 -2.33
C ILE A 589 28.70 -9.82 -2.53
N PHE A 590 28.30 -8.59 -2.25
CA PHE A 590 29.18 -7.43 -2.34
C PHE A 590 28.90 -6.38 -1.26
N GLY A 591 29.84 -5.46 -1.04
CA GLY A 591 29.60 -4.28 -0.20
C GLY A 591 28.72 -3.24 -0.87
N SER A 592 27.60 -2.86 -0.23
CA SER A 592 26.75 -1.76 -0.70
C SER A 592 27.53 -0.44 -0.75
N ASP A 593 27.27 0.42 -1.74
CA ASP A 593 28.08 1.59 -2.12
C ASP A 593 28.34 2.63 -0.99
N GLU A 594 27.59 2.58 0.11
CA GLU A 594 27.72 3.51 1.25
C GLU A 594 28.29 2.87 2.54
N HIS A 595 28.58 1.56 2.56
CA HIS A 595 28.94 0.86 3.79
C HIS A 595 30.37 0.30 3.76
N TRP A 596 31.21 0.92 4.59
CA TRP A 596 32.59 0.52 4.89
C TRP A 596 32.72 -0.94 5.34
N ARG A 597 33.63 -1.72 4.73
CA ARG A 597 33.95 -3.14 5.07
C ARG A 597 35.30 -3.37 5.77
N GLY A 598 35.79 -2.41 6.56
CA GLY A 598 36.93 -2.63 7.46
C GLY A 598 38.30 -2.08 7.00
N GLU A 599 39.28 -2.09 7.92
CA GLU A 599 40.56 -1.35 7.83
C GLU A 599 41.53 -1.79 6.72
N LEU A 600 41.39 -3.00 6.17
CA LEU A 600 42.21 -3.48 5.04
C LEU A 600 41.76 -2.89 3.70
N VAL A 601 40.54 -2.36 3.62
CA VAL A 601 40.00 -1.71 2.43
C VAL A 601 40.18 -0.21 2.62
N ALA A 602 41.29 0.36 2.16
CA ALA A 602 41.47 1.82 2.25
C ALA A 602 40.27 2.53 1.57
N PRO A 603 39.89 3.75 1.99
CA PRO A 603 38.84 4.52 1.32
C PRO A 603 39.38 5.00 -0.03
N VAL A 604 39.36 4.11 -1.03
CA VAL A 604 39.72 4.41 -2.40
C VAL A 604 38.43 4.43 -3.18
N GLU A 605 38.13 5.59 -3.74
CA GLU A 605 37.10 5.72 -4.75
C GLU A 605 37.44 4.75 -5.90
N LYS A 606 36.55 3.76 -6.11
CA LYS A 606 36.30 2.99 -7.35
C LYS A 606 36.64 1.49 -7.43
N GLN A 607 36.64 0.69 -6.36
CA GLN A 607 36.58 -0.78 -6.51
C GLN A 607 35.78 -1.44 -5.37
N ARG A 608 35.13 -2.57 -5.69
CA ARG A 608 34.09 -3.22 -4.88
C ARG A 608 34.63 -4.50 -4.26
N VAL A 609 34.34 -4.74 -2.98
CA VAL A 609 34.58 -6.04 -2.34
C VAL A 609 33.49 -6.99 -2.80
N GLU A 610 33.88 -8.09 -3.43
CA GLU A 610 32.99 -9.15 -3.91
C GLU A 610 33.43 -10.48 -3.33
N VAL A 611 32.47 -11.28 -2.83
CA VAL A 611 32.71 -12.63 -2.30
C VAL A 611 31.91 -13.62 -3.12
N HIS A 612 32.63 -14.44 -3.91
CA HIS A 612 32.03 -15.44 -4.78
C HIS A 612 32.14 -16.84 -4.18
N LEU A 613 31.35 -17.76 -4.74
CA LEU A 613 31.52 -19.19 -4.51
C LEU A 613 32.98 -19.62 -4.71
N VAL A 614 33.41 -20.59 -3.92
CA VAL A 614 34.76 -21.14 -3.97
C VAL A 614 35.21 -21.50 -5.40
N ASP A 615 36.40 -21.02 -5.80
CA ASP A 615 37.00 -21.14 -7.15
C ASP A 615 36.22 -20.50 -8.31
N PHE A 616 35.11 -19.81 -8.06
CA PHE A 616 34.53 -18.94 -9.07
C PHE A 616 35.37 -17.68 -9.23
N ALA A 617 35.64 -17.32 -10.47
CA ALA A 617 36.36 -16.09 -10.77
C ALA A 617 35.54 -14.87 -10.33
N ALA A 618 36.23 -13.92 -9.72
CA ALA A 618 35.70 -12.61 -9.40
C ALA A 618 35.31 -11.85 -10.68
N THR A 619 34.42 -10.85 -10.54
CA THR A 619 34.09 -9.99 -11.69
C THR A 619 35.23 -9.01 -12.00
N THR A 620 35.12 -8.30 -13.12
CA THR A 620 36.04 -7.20 -13.47
C THR A 620 35.94 -6.00 -12.53
N ARG A 621 34.92 -5.94 -11.67
CA ARG A 621 34.69 -4.87 -10.67
C ARG A 621 35.30 -5.18 -9.30
N ALA A 622 35.71 -6.44 -9.07
CA ALA A 622 36.33 -6.87 -7.82
C ALA A 622 37.67 -6.18 -7.58
N GLU A 623 37.93 -5.80 -6.32
CA GLU A 623 39.19 -5.14 -5.93
C GLU A 623 40.38 -6.13 -5.95
N ALA A 624 41.19 -6.03 -6.99
CA ALA A 624 42.30 -6.95 -7.21
C ALA A 624 43.47 -6.78 -6.22
N SER A 625 43.55 -5.68 -5.47
CA SER A 625 44.58 -5.52 -4.44
C SER A 625 44.35 -6.35 -3.17
N LEU A 626 43.16 -6.93 -3.01
CA LEU A 626 42.81 -7.78 -1.86
C LEU A 626 43.28 -9.23 -1.99
N TRP A 627 43.73 -9.65 -3.18
CA TRP A 627 44.34 -10.97 -3.35
C TRP A 627 45.57 -11.13 -2.44
N LEU A 628 45.67 -12.30 -1.79
CA LEU A 628 46.77 -12.65 -0.90
C LEU A 628 46.92 -11.70 0.31
N GLN A 629 45.86 -10.98 0.68
CA GLN A 629 45.78 -10.21 1.91
C GLN A 629 45.06 -11.02 3.00
N GLY A 630 45.28 -10.68 4.28
CA GLY A 630 44.57 -11.34 5.38
C GLY A 630 44.79 -12.86 5.40
N ASP A 631 43.68 -13.60 5.32
CA ASP A 631 43.64 -15.06 5.26
C ASP A 631 43.45 -15.59 3.81
N ASP A 632 43.31 -14.71 2.81
CA ASP A 632 43.15 -15.06 1.40
C ASP A 632 44.40 -15.70 0.80
N ASP A 633 44.18 -16.77 0.04
CA ASP A 633 45.18 -17.52 -0.72
C ASP A 633 44.72 -17.71 -2.18
N SER A 634 44.08 -16.67 -2.74
CA SER A 634 43.60 -16.68 -4.12
C SER A 634 44.73 -16.42 -5.12
N TYR A 635 44.80 -17.28 -6.14
CA TYR A 635 45.73 -17.17 -7.27
C TYR A 635 44.94 -17.25 -8.58
N PRO A 636 44.51 -16.11 -9.15
CA PRO A 636 43.71 -16.05 -10.36
C PRO A 636 44.30 -16.84 -11.55
N GLU A 637 45.63 -16.81 -11.70
CA GLU A 637 46.36 -17.53 -12.74
C GLU A 637 46.34 -19.06 -12.59
N LEU A 638 45.99 -19.55 -11.40
CA LEU A 638 45.79 -20.97 -11.10
C LEU A 638 44.31 -21.35 -11.02
N SER A 639 43.40 -20.41 -11.30
CA SER A 639 41.95 -20.58 -11.11
C SER A 639 41.59 -20.99 -9.67
N ARG A 640 42.32 -20.44 -8.70
CA ARG A 640 42.07 -20.61 -7.27
C ARG A 640 41.54 -19.29 -6.72
N TYR A 641 40.33 -19.29 -6.19
CA TYR A 641 39.67 -18.08 -5.71
C TYR A 641 38.91 -18.34 -4.42
N TYR A 642 38.91 -17.34 -3.54
CA TYR A 642 38.12 -17.31 -2.30
C TYR A 642 38.37 -18.54 -1.42
N ARG A 643 39.65 -18.87 -1.19
CA ARG A 643 40.08 -19.89 -0.22
C ARG A 643 41.24 -19.40 0.62
N THR A 644 41.36 -19.91 1.84
CA THR A 644 42.57 -19.81 2.65
C THR A 644 43.64 -20.82 2.21
N ASP A 645 44.87 -20.69 2.71
CA ASP A 645 45.95 -21.68 2.52
C ASP A 645 45.52 -23.09 2.99
N GLY A 646 44.63 -23.16 3.98
CA GLY A 646 43.99 -24.40 4.46
C GLY A 646 42.83 -24.91 3.59
N ASN A 647 42.57 -24.32 2.42
CA ASN A 647 41.43 -24.60 1.53
C ASN A 647 40.04 -24.26 2.11
N LEU A 648 39.97 -23.46 3.17
CA LEU A 648 38.69 -23.02 3.75
C LEU A 648 38.07 -21.93 2.87
N PRO A 649 36.80 -22.07 2.41
CA PRO A 649 36.16 -21.12 1.49
C PRO A 649 35.53 -19.90 2.20
N TRP A 650 35.12 -18.85 1.48
CA TRP A 650 34.23 -17.80 2.02
C TRP A 650 32.77 -17.95 1.59
N ALA A 651 32.47 -18.80 0.62
CA ALA A 651 31.10 -19.03 0.17
C ALA A 651 30.88 -20.46 -0.32
N LEU A 652 29.70 -20.98 -0.02
CA LEU A 652 29.28 -22.35 -0.31
C LEU A 652 27.87 -22.38 -0.91
N ILE A 653 27.61 -23.44 -1.67
CA ILE A 653 26.28 -23.77 -2.19
C ILE A 653 25.93 -25.21 -1.85
N PHE A 654 24.72 -25.42 -1.34
CA PHE A 654 24.17 -26.72 -1.01
C PHE A 654 23.00 -26.99 -1.95
N GLY A 655 22.94 -28.17 -2.59
CA GLY A 655 21.86 -28.55 -3.50
C GLY A 655 20.52 -28.89 -2.81
N GLU A 656 20.42 -28.59 -1.51
CA GLU A 656 19.30 -28.85 -0.64
C GLU A 656 19.23 -27.76 0.44
N ASP A 657 18.15 -27.76 1.23
CA ASP A 657 18.02 -26.85 2.36
C ASP A 657 19.08 -27.15 3.43
N TRP A 658 19.93 -26.17 3.72
CA TRP A 658 20.98 -26.28 4.73
C TRP A 658 20.66 -25.45 5.98
N GLN A 659 21.04 -25.99 7.13
CA GLN A 659 20.80 -25.41 8.45
C GLN A 659 22.07 -24.72 8.93
N TYR A 660 22.03 -23.39 9.03
CA TYR A 660 23.19 -22.57 9.34
C TYR A 660 23.44 -22.47 10.86
N PRO A 661 24.70 -22.26 11.29
CA PRO A 661 25.06 -21.99 12.68
C PRO A 661 24.43 -20.71 13.24
N LYS A 662 24.30 -20.64 14.57
CA LYS A 662 23.95 -19.40 15.30
C LYS A 662 25.03 -18.34 15.14
N GLU A 663 24.62 -17.09 15.33
CA GLU A 663 25.51 -15.92 15.37
C GLU A 663 26.78 -16.16 16.22
N GLY A 664 27.95 -15.98 15.62
CA GLY A 664 29.28 -16.12 16.23
C GLY A 664 29.71 -17.56 16.50
N VAL A 665 28.94 -18.58 16.08
CA VAL A 665 29.28 -19.99 16.24
C VAL A 665 29.89 -20.53 14.96
N SER A 666 31.21 -20.61 14.92
CA SER A 666 31.93 -21.05 13.72
C SER A 666 31.39 -22.38 13.17
N ILE A 667 31.32 -22.48 11.83
CA ILE A 667 30.97 -23.71 11.11
C ILE A 667 31.88 -24.88 11.48
N LEU A 668 33.13 -24.62 11.89
CA LEU A 668 34.07 -25.65 12.35
C LEU A 668 33.63 -26.29 13.68
N GLN A 669 32.82 -25.59 14.48
CA GLN A 669 32.24 -26.11 15.71
C GLN A 669 30.89 -26.78 15.43
N ALA A 670 30.03 -26.13 14.65
CA ALA A 670 28.70 -26.64 14.32
C ALA A 670 28.75 -27.90 13.42
N TYR A 671 29.73 -27.96 12.53
CA TYR A 671 29.97 -29.07 11.60
C TYR A 671 31.45 -29.50 11.62
N PRO A 672 31.91 -30.26 12.63
CA PRO A 672 33.34 -30.57 12.82
C PRO A 672 34.02 -31.30 11.66
N ALA A 673 33.26 -32.04 10.85
CA ALA A 673 33.78 -32.75 9.67
C ALA A 673 34.10 -31.81 8.49
N PHE A 674 33.59 -30.56 8.51
CA PHE A 674 33.81 -29.56 7.46
C PHE A 674 35.29 -29.27 7.22
N GLN A 675 36.09 -29.12 8.28
CA GLN A 675 37.52 -28.81 8.14
C GLN A 675 38.23 -29.84 7.27
N ARG A 676 37.98 -31.12 7.55
CA ARG A 676 38.60 -32.23 6.83
C ARG A 676 38.15 -32.29 5.37
N TRP A 677 36.87 -32.00 5.11
CA TRP A 677 36.35 -31.86 3.76
C TRP A 677 37.08 -30.74 3.00
N ALA A 678 37.18 -29.54 3.59
CA ALA A 678 37.82 -28.39 2.98
C ALA A 678 39.31 -28.64 2.70
N GLU A 679 40.08 -29.08 3.72
CA GLU A 679 41.52 -29.37 3.60
C GLU A 679 41.82 -30.45 2.54
N SER A 680 40.91 -31.43 2.39
CA SER A 680 41.01 -32.49 1.37
C SER A 680 40.59 -32.05 -0.04
N ASN A 681 40.29 -30.76 -0.23
CA ASN A 681 39.70 -30.20 -1.45
C ASN A 681 38.41 -30.93 -1.87
N GLY A 682 37.54 -31.19 -0.89
CA GLY A 682 36.23 -31.78 -1.08
C GLY A 682 36.20 -33.29 -1.35
N SER A 683 37.31 -34.01 -1.15
CA SER A 683 37.41 -35.44 -1.45
C SER A 683 37.06 -36.36 -0.27
N GLU A 684 37.16 -35.88 0.96
CA GLU A 684 36.80 -36.60 2.20
C GLU A 684 35.57 -35.96 2.87
N GLN A 685 34.83 -36.74 3.68
CA GLN A 685 33.68 -36.25 4.47
C GLN A 685 32.61 -35.53 3.64
N VAL A 686 32.29 -36.00 2.43
CA VAL A 686 31.42 -35.31 1.46
C VAL A 686 29.98 -35.05 1.94
N ASP A 687 29.54 -35.72 3.00
CA ASP A 687 28.24 -35.59 3.64
C ASP A 687 28.28 -34.79 4.95
N TRP A 688 29.38 -34.07 5.22
CA TRP A 688 29.58 -33.30 6.46
C TRP A 688 28.43 -32.34 6.79
N TYR A 689 27.78 -31.78 5.77
CA TYR A 689 26.78 -30.73 5.86
C TYR A 689 25.39 -31.25 6.28
N LEU A 690 25.18 -32.57 6.26
CA LEU A 690 23.91 -33.17 6.67
C LEU A 690 23.67 -32.94 8.16
N LYS A 691 22.44 -32.58 8.53
CA LYS A 691 22.06 -32.28 9.92
C LYS A 691 22.47 -33.37 10.93
N GLN A 692 22.45 -34.65 10.53
CA GLN A 692 22.86 -35.77 11.39
C GLN A 692 24.35 -35.76 11.78
N ASN A 693 25.17 -35.03 11.02
CA ASN A 693 26.60 -34.84 11.25
C ASN A 693 26.91 -33.52 11.96
N ALA A 694 25.89 -32.71 12.27
CA ALA A 694 26.00 -31.44 12.96
C ALA A 694 25.94 -31.59 14.48
N VAL A 695 26.49 -30.61 15.20
CA VAL A 695 26.20 -30.37 16.62
C VAL A 695 24.94 -29.51 16.70
N THR A 696 23.77 -30.14 16.81
CA THR A 696 22.47 -29.49 16.61
C THR A 696 22.20 -28.29 17.53
N GLU A 697 22.75 -28.26 18.74
CA GLU A 697 22.60 -27.14 19.68
C GLU A 697 23.28 -25.84 19.21
N MET A 698 24.19 -25.95 18.22
CA MET A 698 24.91 -24.85 17.60
C MET A 698 24.20 -24.27 16.38
N LEU A 699 23.15 -24.93 15.88
CA LEU A 699 22.37 -24.48 14.71
C LEU A 699 21.28 -23.50 15.11
N TYR A 700 21.01 -22.50 14.27
CA TYR A 700 19.91 -21.57 14.49
C TYR A 700 18.55 -22.29 14.33
N GLY A 701 17.53 -21.87 15.11
CA GLY A 701 16.19 -22.48 15.10
C GLY A 701 16.00 -23.74 15.96
N GLU A 702 17.07 -24.34 16.50
CA GLU A 702 16.98 -25.51 17.40
C GLU A 702 16.88 -25.07 18.88
N ASN A 703 15.82 -25.53 19.58
CA ASN A 703 15.41 -25.19 20.96
C ASN A 703 14.80 -23.78 21.20
N GLN A 704 14.09 -23.20 20.21
CA GLN A 704 13.18 -22.07 20.45
C GLN A 704 11.75 -22.53 20.74
#